data_AF-A0A9J5Y9Y3-F1
#
_entry.id   AF-A0A9J5Y9Y3-F1
#
_cell.length_a   1.000
_cell.length_b   1.000
_cell.length_c   1.000
_cell.angle_alpha   90.00
_cell.angle_beta   90.00
_cell.angle_gamma   90.00
#
_symmetry.space_group_name_H-M   'P 1'
#
loop_
_entity.id
_entity.type
_entity.pdbx_description
1 polymer ?
#
loop_
_entity_poly.entity_id
_entity_poly.type
_entity_poly.pdbx_seq_one_letter_code
_entity_poly.pdbx_strand_id
1 'polypeptide(L)'
;MMRAIGLRSGWTFFTLLICSLISLLVLLLRHTTAAQPHKKNCNLFRGSWIEDETNNYPLYNSTHCPFIEHEFNCQRNGRPDKDYLKYRWKPHGCSLTRFDGGAFLKKFKGKSIMFVGDSLSRNQWLSLVCLLYTSQPKANYNTTRVGDVSIFTFLDFGVQVMLDRSVYLVDVVMEKKGRILKLDSIEGGKLWKGIDMLIFNTWHWWNRRGISQPWDYIKVGGKYYKDMDRMVAFEKALLTWAKWIDTNIIPSKQVVFFQGISPSHYNGTEWGQPGIKSCSGQTRPLNGSTYPAGLPPSLTVQKNVLLTIKKEVTLLDVTNLSLLRKDGHPSIYGMNGRKGMDCSHWCLAGVPDTWNEILYNLGNWIYDNSYPFYNSSICSFIEGQFNCQGNGRPDKLYLKYKWKPNACELPKFEGLEFLKRVKGKKIMFIGDSLSLNQWQSLTCMLHAAFPKLNYTLQRKGDVSNFDHNVSLILSRNAFLVDLVKEKIGRVLKLDSIQNGDAWKGFDMLIFNTWHWWLHKGSQQSWDFIQKGDQIYKDMDRLVAFKEGLKTWSNWVESNIDPTKTRVFFQGISPTHYSGQEWNASKPSSNCNGETQPISGSVYPGGPMTATTIVKEIIGNMSKPVTLLDITLLSQLRKDGHPSIYGMNNNNGTKIKKGNDCSHWCLAGVPDTWNLLFYALLLDRQTKSSNTI
;
A
#
# COMPACT_ATOMS: atom_id res chain seq x y z
N MET A 1 84.37 -31.90 19.60
CA MET A 1 84.07 -33.13 18.82
C MET A 1 82.95 -32.81 17.84
N MET A 2 82.98 -33.43 16.66
CA MET A 2 82.31 -33.09 15.39
C MET A 2 80.80 -32.76 15.35
N ARG A 3 80.47 -31.85 14.42
CA ARG A 3 79.29 -31.71 13.51
C ARG A 3 78.03 -32.58 13.76
N ALA A 4 76.86 -31.93 13.65
CA ALA A 4 75.92 -32.15 12.53
C ALA A 4 74.80 -31.07 12.49
N ILE A 5 74.70 -30.36 11.37
CA ILE A 5 73.57 -29.51 10.93
C ILE A 5 72.73 -30.36 9.97
N GLY A 6 71.39 -30.28 10.02
CA GLY A 6 70.57 -30.85 8.94
C GLY A 6 69.04 -30.84 9.13
N LEU A 7 68.40 -29.77 8.63
CA LEU A 7 67.15 -29.78 7.86
C LEU A 7 65.88 -30.41 8.45
N ARG A 8 65.03 -29.59 9.09
CA ARG A 8 63.55 -29.75 9.06
C ARG A 8 62.84 -28.40 9.30
N SER A 9 62.60 -27.61 8.25
CA SER A 9 61.58 -26.53 8.36
C SER A 9 60.92 -26.10 7.04
N GLY A 10 61.20 -26.73 5.90
CA GLY A 10 60.68 -26.29 4.60
C GLY A 10 59.32 -26.86 4.16
N TRP A 11 58.86 -27.98 4.72
CA TRP A 11 57.72 -28.74 4.17
C TRP A 11 56.36 -28.45 4.82
N THR A 12 56.35 -27.92 6.05
CA THR A 12 55.11 -27.55 6.74
C THR A 12 54.55 -26.21 6.28
N PHE A 13 55.41 -25.27 5.87
CA PHE A 13 54.95 -23.96 5.40
C PHE A 13 54.30 -24.01 4.01
N PHE A 14 54.80 -24.86 3.10
CA PHE A 14 54.29 -24.92 1.73
C PHE A 14 52.91 -25.60 1.65
N THR A 15 52.64 -26.59 2.51
CA THR A 15 51.34 -27.27 2.59
C THR A 15 50.25 -26.42 3.24
N LEU A 16 50.60 -25.62 4.26
CA LEU A 16 49.68 -24.65 4.88
C LEU A 16 49.30 -23.50 3.93
N LEU A 17 50.22 -23.05 3.07
CA LEU A 17 49.93 -21.98 2.10
C LEU A 17 48.96 -22.44 1.01
N ILE A 18 49.09 -23.68 0.53
CA ILE A 18 48.22 -24.23 -0.52
C ILE A 18 46.82 -24.51 0.02
N CYS A 19 46.68 -25.04 1.24
CA CYS A 19 45.37 -25.19 1.88
C CYS A 19 44.69 -23.83 2.15
N SER A 20 45.46 -22.82 2.56
CA SER A 20 44.99 -21.44 2.73
C SER A 20 44.46 -20.85 1.42
N LEU A 21 45.22 -20.99 0.32
CA LEU A 21 44.84 -20.47 -1.00
C LEU A 21 43.61 -21.17 -1.58
N ILE A 22 43.47 -22.49 -1.41
CA ILE A 22 42.29 -23.24 -1.87
C ILE A 22 41.06 -22.89 -1.02
N SER A 23 41.19 -22.74 0.30
CA SER A 23 40.10 -22.24 1.15
C SER A 23 39.70 -20.81 0.79
N LEU A 24 40.67 -19.94 0.46
CA LEU A 24 40.40 -18.57 0.02
C LEU A 24 39.68 -18.56 -1.34
N LEU A 25 40.06 -19.43 -2.27
CA LEU A 25 39.39 -19.55 -3.58
C LEU A 25 37.96 -20.09 -3.45
N VAL A 26 37.72 -21.04 -2.54
CA VAL A 26 36.38 -21.56 -2.23
C VAL A 26 35.52 -20.52 -1.48
N LEU A 27 36.13 -19.66 -0.65
CA LEU A 27 35.46 -18.51 -0.03
C LEU A 27 35.14 -17.40 -1.05
N LEU A 28 36.04 -17.14 -2.01
CA LEU A 28 35.84 -16.16 -3.09
C LEU A 28 34.78 -16.63 -4.10
N LEU A 29 34.72 -17.94 -4.40
CA LEU A 29 33.67 -18.53 -5.25
C LEU A 29 32.30 -18.66 -4.55
N ARG A 30 32.23 -18.56 -3.21
CA ARG A 30 30.98 -18.49 -2.43
C ARG A 30 30.47 -17.07 -2.18
N HIS A 31 31.14 -16.04 -2.72
CA HIS A 31 30.78 -14.63 -2.52
C HIS A 31 30.42 -13.89 -3.82
N THR A 32 29.80 -14.58 -4.78
CA THR A 32 28.87 -13.92 -5.70
C THR A 32 27.51 -13.78 -5.02
N THR A 33 27.42 -12.96 -3.98
CA THR A 33 26.12 -12.57 -3.40
C THR A 33 25.60 -11.35 -4.14
N ALA A 34 24.55 -11.57 -4.93
CA ALA A 34 23.81 -10.56 -5.64
C ALA A 34 23.41 -9.37 -4.75
N ALA A 35 23.59 -8.16 -5.27
CA ALA A 35 23.21 -6.91 -4.63
C ALA A 35 21.71 -6.88 -4.31
N GLN A 36 21.36 -6.54 -3.07
CA GLN A 36 19.98 -6.36 -2.60
C GLN A 36 19.46 -4.97 -3.06
N PRO A 37 18.32 -4.88 -3.78
CA PRO A 37 17.79 -3.62 -4.25
C PRO A 37 16.96 -2.89 -3.18
N HIS A 38 17.17 -1.57 -3.11
CA HIS A 38 16.58 -0.62 -2.18
C HIS A 38 15.03 -0.52 -2.17
N LYS A 39 14.47 -0.18 -0.99
CA LYS A 39 13.02 -0.10 -0.71
C LYS A 39 12.36 1.12 -1.37
N LYS A 40 11.78 0.90 -2.53
CA LYS A 40 11.04 1.86 -3.35
C LYS A 40 9.64 2.24 -2.81
N ASN A 41 8.86 2.98 -3.58
CA ASN A 41 7.54 3.50 -3.21
C ASN A 41 6.49 2.41 -3.26
N CYS A 42 5.89 1.98 -2.12
CA CYS A 42 4.83 0.97 -2.15
C CYS A 42 3.65 1.44 -3.01
N ASN A 43 3.49 0.81 -4.17
CA ASN A 43 2.32 0.92 -5.03
C ASN A 43 1.88 -0.50 -5.35
N LEU A 44 0.77 -0.94 -4.78
CA LEU A 44 0.28 -2.32 -4.91
C LEU A 44 0.01 -2.73 -6.37
N PHE A 45 -0.19 -1.76 -7.27
CA PHE A 45 -0.56 -1.96 -8.68
C PHE A 45 0.60 -1.74 -9.67
N ARG A 46 1.75 -1.21 -9.22
CA ARG A 46 2.97 -1.04 -10.04
C ARG A 46 4.09 -1.88 -9.46
N GLY A 47 4.79 -2.63 -10.29
CA GLY A 47 5.73 -3.64 -9.82
C GLY A 47 6.17 -4.54 -10.96
N SER A 48 6.63 -5.73 -10.62
CA SER A 48 7.00 -6.76 -11.59
C SER A 48 6.58 -8.13 -11.08
N TRP A 49 6.36 -9.06 -11.99
CA TRP A 49 6.22 -10.47 -11.64
C TRP A 49 7.59 -11.05 -11.32
N ILE A 50 7.66 -11.79 -10.24
CA ILE A 50 8.86 -12.53 -9.84
C ILE A 50 8.48 -13.99 -9.64
N GLU A 51 9.37 -14.89 -10.04
CA GLU A 51 9.22 -16.31 -9.71
C GLU A 51 9.44 -16.49 -8.20
N ASP A 52 8.57 -17.27 -7.57
CA ASP A 52 8.67 -17.58 -6.15
C ASP A 52 9.50 -18.84 -5.94
N GLU A 53 10.75 -18.66 -5.54
CA GLU A 53 11.70 -19.76 -5.29
C GLU A 53 11.37 -20.58 -4.03
N THR A 54 10.40 -20.13 -3.22
CA THR A 54 10.06 -20.76 -1.94
C THR A 54 9.01 -21.87 -2.05
N ASN A 55 8.59 -22.24 -3.26
CA ASN A 55 7.50 -23.21 -3.53
C ASN A 55 6.17 -22.87 -2.82
N ASN A 56 5.93 -21.60 -2.49
CA ASN A 56 4.72 -21.16 -1.80
C ASN A 56 3.61 -20.71 -2.75
N TYR A 57 3.91 -20.67 -4.06
CA TYR A 57 2.96 -20.42 -5.14
C TYR A 57 2.79 -21.68 -6.00
N PRO A 58 1.56 -21.95 -6.48
CA PRO A 58 0.36 -21.12 -6.36
C PRO A 58 -0.22 -21.07 -4.94
N LEU A 59 -1.10 -20.09 -4.65
CA LEU A 59 -1.67 -19.90 -3.31
C LEU A 59 -2.50 -21.11 -2.82
N TYR A 60 -2.94 -21.95 -3.75
CA TYR A 60 -3.58 -23.23 -3.51
C TYR A 60 -3.30 -24.18 -4.69
N ASN A 61 -3.36 -25.48 -4.44
CA ASN A 61 -3.37 -26.46 -5.53
C ASN A 61 -4.76 -26.48 -6.17
N SER A 62 -4.85 -26.15 -7.46
CA SER A 62 -6.12 -26.09 -8.19
C SER A 62 -6.84 -27.44 -8.22
N THR A 63 -6.14 -28.57 -8.13
CA THR A 63 -6.76 -29.89 -8.08
C THR A 63 -7.53 -30.15 -6.78
N HIS A 64 -7.29 -29.36 -5.73
CA HIS A 64 -8.01 -29.44 -4.46
C HIS A 64 -9.27 -28.56 -4.41
N CYS A 65 -9.52 -27.72 -5.42
CA CYS A 65 -10.75 -26.94 -5.51
C CYS A 65 -11.71 -27.57 -6.52
N PRO A 66 -12.81 -28.23 -6.08
CA PRO A 66 -13.73 -28.91 -6.99
C PRO A 66 -14.60 -27.95 -7.81
N PHE A 67 -14.62 -26.66 -7.46
CA PHE A 67 -15.49 -25.66 -8.08
C PHE A 67 -14.89 -25.00 -9.32
N ILE A 68 -13.61 -25.25 -9.63
CA ILE A 68 -12.99 -24.67 -10.83
C ILE A 68 -13.63 -25.30 -12.07
N GLU A 69 -14.35 -24.47 -12.80
CA GLU A 69 -15.04 -24.86 -14.02
C GLU A 69 -14.07 -25.16 -15.16
N HIS A 70 -14.55 -25.94 -16.13
CA HIS A 70 -13.73 -26.46 -17.21
C HIS A 70 -12.97 -25.35 -17.94
N GLU A 71 -13.58 -24.22 -18.25
CA GLU A 71 -12.94 -23.13 -19.00
C GLU A 71 -11.70 -22.52 -18.31
N PHE A 72 -11.57 -22.65 -16.99
CA PHE A 72 -10.46 -22.10 -16.21
C PHE A 72 -9.52 -23.18 -15.65
N ASN A 73 -9.89 -24.46 -15.73
CA ASN A 73 -9.17 -25.57 -15.10
C ASN A 73 -8.02 -26.15 -15.95
N CYS A 74 -7.03 -25.31 -16.26
CA CYS A 74 -5.96 -25.66 -17.20
C CYS A 74 -5.18 -26.93 -16.80
N GLN A 75 -4.89 -27.11 -15.51
CA GLN A 75 -4.16 -28.29 -15.03
C GLN A 75 -4.97 -29.57 -15.26
N ARG A 76 -6.27 -29.57 -14.94
CA ARG A 76 -7.14 -30.74 -15.17
C ARG A 76 -7.39 -30.99 -16.65
N ASN A 77 -7.35 -29.93 -17.46
CA ASN A 77 -7.48 -30.01 -18.92
C ASN A 77 -6.18 -30.40 -19.63
N GLY A 78 -5.14 -30.79 -18.89
CA GLY A 78 -3.91 -31.36 -19.44
C GLY A 78 -2.87 -30.33 -19.89
N ARG A 79 -2.92 -29.09 -19.37
CA ARG A 79 -1.83 -28.12 -19.56
C ARG A 79 -0.54 -28.67 -18.93
N PRO A 80 0.52 -28.93 -19.72
CA PRO A 80 1.70 -29.65 -19.22
C PRO A 80 2.66 -28.74 -18.44
N ASP A 81 2.75 -27.45 -18.78
CA ASP A 81 3.62 -26.50 -18.10
C ASP A 81 3.00 -26.03 -16.77
N LYS A 82 3.88 -25.82 -15.77
CA LYS A 82 3.49 -25.33 -14.44
C LYS A 82 4.21 -24.04 -14.05
N ASP A 83 5.09 -23.52 -14.91
CA ASP A 83 5.89 -22.33 -14.60
C ASP A 83 5.01 -21.10 -14.35
N TYR A 84 3.89 -20.94 -15.08
CA TYR A 84 2.95 -19.84 -14.89
C TYR A 84 2.34 -19.76 -13.46
N LEU A 85 2.33 -20.89 -12.72
CA LEU A 85 1.79 -20.97 -11.36
C LEU A 85 2.76 -20.43 -10.30
N LYS A 86 4.06 -20.34 -10.64
CA LYS A 86 5.13 -19.99 -9.69
C LYS A 86 5.33 -18.48 -9.53
N TYR A 87 4.61 -17.66 -10.30
CA TYR A 87 4.82 -16.21 -10.29
C TYR A 87 3.95 -15.52 -9.27
N ARG A 88 4.58 -14.66 -8.46
CA ARG A 88 3.90 -13.72 -7.57
C ARG A 88 4.16 -12.29 -7.98
N TRP A 89 3.17 -11.43 -7.75
CA TRP A 89 3.34 -10.00 -7.98
C TRP A 89 4.18 -9.39 -6.86
N LYS A 90 5.26 -8.70 -7.24
CA LYS A 90 6.04 -7.88 -6.32
C LYS A 90 5.76 -6.42 -6.62
N PRO A 91 4.91 -5.76 -5.81
CA PRO A 91 4.78 -4.32 -5.84
C PRO A 91 6.15 -3.65 -5.79
N HIS A 92 6.26 -2.54 -6.50
CA HIS A 92 7.36 -1.64 -6.32
C HIS A 92 7.34 -1.18 -4.86
N GLY A 93 8.46 -1.29 -4.16
CA GLY A 93 8.58 -0.69 -2.83
C GLY A 93 7.94 -1.41 -1.64
N CYS A 94 7.28 -2.54 -1.86
CA CYS A 94 6.75 -3.37 -0.78
C CYS A 94 6.55 -4.81 -1.24
N SER A 95 6.11 -5.65 -0.32
CA SER A 95 5.68 -7.02 -0.60
C SER A 95 4.21 -7.15 -0.24
N LEU A 96 3.47 -7.96 -1.00
CA LEU A 96 2.14 -8.38 -0.60
C LEU A 96 2.24 -9.37 0.56
N THR A 97 1.34 -9.24 1.53
CA THR A 97 1.09 -10.30 2.50
C THR A 97 0.33 -11.42 1.80
N ARG A 98 0.77 -12.66 2.02
CA ARG A 98 0.11 -13.84 1.47
C ARG A 98 -1.34 -13.93 1.92
N PHE A 99 -2.24 -14.33 1.02
CA PHE A 99 -3.65 -14.55 1.36
C PHE A 99 -3.84 -15.61 2.46
N ASP A 100 -4.60 -15.25 3.52
CA ASP A 100 -5.09 -16.16 4.56
C ASP A 100 -6.62 -16.18 4.53
N GLY A 101 -7.18 -17.29 4.03
CA GLY A 101 -8.63 -17.43 3.90
C GLY A 101 -9.37 -17.65 5.21
N GLY A 102 -8.72 -18.20 6.24
CA GLY A 102 -9.31 -18.31 7.58
C GLY A 102 -9.45 -16.93 8.23
N ALA A 103 -8.44 -16.09 8.13
CA ALA A 103 -8.49 -14.70 8.56
C ALA A 103 -9.52 -13.89 7.75
N PHE A 104 -9.59 -14.11 6.44
CA PHE A 104 -10.60 -13.49 5.57
C PHE A 104 -12.03 -13.83 6.02
N LEU A 105 -12.36 -15.12 6.19
CA LEU A 105 -13.70 -15.55 6.59
C LEU A 105 -14.10 -15.02 7.97
N LYS A 106 -13.16 -14.98 8.93
CA LYS A 106 -13.40 -14.36 10.25
C LYS A 106 -13.68 -12.86 10.14
N LYS A 107 -12.94 -12.16 9.29
CA LYS A 107 -13.12 -10.72 9.07
C LYS A 107 -14.47 -10.38 8.45
N PHE A 108 -14.93 -11.20 7.51
CA PHE A 108 -16.20 -11.01 6.80
C PHE A 108 -17.36 -11.80 7.43
N LYS A 109 -17.25 -12.19 8.70
CA LYS A 109 -18.29 -12.96 9.39
C LYS A 109 -19.64 -12.24 9.30
N GLY A 110 -20.66 -12.94 8.79
CA GLY A 110 -22.00 -12.41 8.58
C GLY A 110 -22.13 -11.35 7.47
N LYS A 111 -21.14 -11.24 6.58
CA LYS A 111 -21.08 -10.23 5.51
C LYS A 111 -21.30 -10.84 4.13
N SER A 112 -21.71 -9.97 3.21
CA SER A 112 -21.95 -10.28 1.80
C SER A 112 -20.93 -9.58 0.89
N ILE A 113 -20.35 -10.36 -0.02
CA ILE A 113 -19.39 -9.90 -1.03
C ILE A 113 -19.96 -10.30 -2.38
N MET A 114 -20.13 -9.35 -3.30
CA MET A 114 -20.68 -9.65 -4.63
C MET A 114 -19.77 -9.14 -5.74
N PHE A 115 -19.41 -10.04 -6.63
CA PHE A 115 -18.79 -9.74 -7.90
C PHE A 115 -19.89 -9.49 -8.93
N VAL A 116 -19.84 -8.36 -9.62
CA VAL A 116 -20.85 -7.97 -10.60
C VAL A 116 -20.15 -7.66 -11.92
N GLY A 117 -20.45 -8.41 -12.96
CA GLY A 117 -19.83 -8.13 -14.25
C GLY A 117 -19.90 -9.23 -15.28
N ASP A 118 -18.89 -9.23 -16.15
CA ASP A 118 -18.73 -10.22 -17.22
C ASP A 118 -18.04 -11.51 -16.75
N SER A 119 -17.59 -12.34 -17.69
CA SER A 119 -16.94 -13.61 -17.39
C SER A 119 -15.63 -13.47 -16.59
N LEU A 120 -15.00 -12.30 -16.56
CA LEU A 120 -13.80 -12.06 -15.76
C LEU A 120 -14.15 -11.81 -14.28
N SER A 121 -15.33 -11.26 -13.97
CA SER A 121 -15.87 -11.27 -12.61
C SER A 121 -16.09 -12.70 -12.12
N ARG A 122 -16.63 -13.58 -12.97
CA ARG A 122 -16.79 -15.00 -12.66
C ARG A 122 -15.45 -15.68 -12.42
N ASN A 123 -14.44 -15.37 -13.24
CA ASN A 123 -13.08 -15.89 -13.10
C ASN A 123 -12.43 -15.46 -11.77
N GLN A 124 -12.60 -14.20 -11.36
CA GLN A 124 -12.11 -13.70 -10.06
C GLN A 124 -12.92 -14.23 -8.87
N TRP A 125 -14.24 -14.34 -9.00
CA TRP A 125 -15.12 -14.90 -7.98
C TRP A 125 -14.76 -16.37 -7.67
N LEU A 126 -14.57 -17.20 -8.70
CA LEU A 126 -14.13 -18.59 -8.52
C LEU A 126 -12.76 -18.71 -7.87
N SER A 127 -11.83 -17.83 -8.25
CA SER A 127 -10.52 -17.74 -7.59
C SER A 127 -10.68 -17.49 -6.09
N LEU A 128 -11.53 -16.53 -5.68
CA LEU A 128 -11.76 -16.25 -4.27
C LEU A 128 -12.43 -17.44 -3.57
N VAL A 129 -13.45 -18.05 -4.18
CA VAL A 129 -14.10 -19.26 -3.63
C VAL A 129 -13.08 -20.36 -3.39
N CYS A 130 -12.18 -20.63 -4.35
CA CYS A 130 -11.12 -21.63 -4.20
C CYS A 130 -10.09 -21.27 -3.13
N LEU A 131 -9.65 -20.01 -3.07
CA LEU A 131 -8.75 -19.52 -2.02
C LEU A 131 -9.35 -19.77 -0.62
N LEU A 132 -10.64 -19.49 -0.45
CA LEU A 132 -11.33 -19.66 0.83
C LEU A 132 -11.55 -21.15 1.14
N TYR A 133 -12.10 -21.91 0.20
CA TYR A 133 -12.38 -23.34 0.37
C TYR A 133 -11.13 -24.15 0.68
N THR A 134 -10.05 -23.97 -0.10
CA THR A 134 -8.81 -24.73 0.12
C THR A 134 -8.08 -24.33 1.40
N SER A 135 -8.29 -23.11 1.90
CA SER A 135 -7.78 -22.68 3.20
C SER A 135 -8.58 -23.22 4.39
N GLN A 136 -9.88 -23.48 4.20
CA GLN A 136 -10.79 -24.00 5.22
C GLN A 136 -11.62 -25.18 4.67
N PRO A 137 -10.99 -26.31 4.31
CA PRO A 137 -11.65 -27.41 3.61
C PRO A 137 -12.70 -28.15 4.46
N LYS A 138 -12.65 -27.97 5.78
CA LYS A 138 -13.61 -28.55 6.73
C LYS A 138 -14.81 -27.64 7.01
N ALA A 139 -14.81 -26.41 6.50
CA ALA A 139 -15.91 -25.48 6.75
C ALA A 139 -17.16 -25.91 5.98
N ASN A 140 -18.31 -25.89 6.65
CA ASN A 140 -19.58 -26.17 6.00
C ASN A 140 -19.91 -25.05 5.00
N TYR A 141 -20.37 -25.43 3.81
CA TYR A 141 -20.78 -24.48 2.79
C TYR A 141 -22.08 -24.87 2.11
N ASN A 142 -22.75 -23.89 1.52
CA ASN A 142 -23.91 -24.08 0.66
C ASN A 142 -23.74 -23.27 -0.63
N THR A 143 -24.18 -23.84 -1.74
CA THR A 143 -24.20 -23.17 -3.05
C THR A 143 -25.63 -23.10 -3.56
N THR A 144 -26.15 -21.89 -3.72
CA THR A 144 -27.49 -21.66 -4.27
C THR A 144 -27.41 -20.74 -5.46
N ARG A 145 -28.45 -20.77 -6.29
CA ARG A 145 -28.63 -19.84 -7.42
C ARG A 145 -30.03 -19.25 -7.35
N VAL A 146 -30.11 -17.93 -7.37
CA VAL A 146 -31.37 -17.19 -7.40
C VAL A 146 -31.36 -16.29 -8.62
N GLY A 147 -32.11 -16.69 -9.65
CA GLY A 147 -32.02 -16.06 -10.98
C GLY A 147 -30.60 -16.17 -11.56
N ASP A 148 -30.01 -15.03 -11.90
CA ASP A 148 -28.65 -14.93 -12.43
C ASP A 148 -27.56 -14.75 -11.36
N VAL A 149 -27.95 -14.77 -10.08
CA VAL A 149 -27.02 -14.63 -8.96
C VAL A 149 -26.63 -16.00 -8.42
N SER A 150 -25.35 -16.33 -8.51
CA SER A 150 -24.74 -17.48 -7.83
C SER A 150 -24.28 -17.07 -6.43
N ILE A 151 -24.63 -17.84 -5.41
CA ILE A 151 -24.34 -17.53 -4.00
C ILE A 151 -23.57 -18.71 -3.40
N PHE A 152 -22.33 -18.46 -2.99
CA PHE A 152 -21.53 -19.41 -2.22
C PHE A 152 -21.51 -18.94 -0.75
N THR A 153 -22.07 -19.73 0.16
CA THR A 153 -22.14 -19.37 1.58
C THR A 153 -21.22 -20.27 2.39
N PHE A 154 -20.28 -19.69 3.13
CA PHE A 154 -19.52 -20.39 4.16
C PHE A 154 -20.33 -20.34 5.47
N LEU A 155 -21.09 -21.40 5.75
CA LEU A 155 -22.12 -21.45 6.79
C LEU A 155 -21.55 -21.17 8.18
N ASP A 156 -20.39 -21.73 8.51
CA ASP A 156 -19.75 -21.55 9.82
C ASP A 156 -19.38 -20.09 10.12
N PHE A 157 -19.26 -19.27 9.07
CA PHE A 157 -18.94 -17.85 9.17
C PHE A 157 -20.11 -16.95 8.77
N GLY A 158 -21.18 -17.49 8.19
CA GLY A 158 -22.25 -16.71 7.57
C GLY A 158 -21.74 -15.76 6.47
N VAL A 159 -20.60 -16.05 5.84
CA VAL A 159 -20.03 -15.22 4.77
C VAL A 159 -20.65 -15.65 3.45
N GLN A 160 -21.18 -14.70 2.69
CA GLN A 160 -21.69 -14.93 1.34
C GLN A 160 -20.75 -14.34 0.29
N VAL A 161 -20.33 -15.17 -0.65
CA VAL A 161 -19.52 -14.78 -1.81
C VAL A 161 -20.35 -15.01 -3.06
N MET A 162 -20.84 -13.93 -3.64
CA MET A 162 -21.87 -13.89 -4.66
C MET A 162 -21.29 -13.47 -6.01
N LEU A 163 -21.91 -13.95 -7.09
CA LEU A 163 -21.63 -13.53 -8.45
C LEU A 163 -22.94 -13.17 -9.13
N ASP A 164 -23.06 -11.93 -9.59
CA ASP A 164 -24.13 -11.46 -10.46
C ASP A 164 -23.60 -11.23 -11.88
N ARG A 165 -24.21 -11.90 -12.86
CA ARG A 165 -23.77 -11.82 -14.25
C ARG A 165 -24.40 -10.63 -14.96
N SER A 166 -23.84 -9.44 -14.73
CA SER A 166 -24.19 -8.21 -15.46
C SER A 166 -23.10 -7.78 -16.42
N VAL A 167 -23.05 -8.43 -17.59
CA VAL A 167 -21.93 -8.33 -18.57
C VAL A 167 -21.57 -6.89 -18.94
N TYR A 168 -22.57 -6.03 -19.13
CA TYR A 168 -22.37 -4.62 -19.52
C TYR A 168 -22.68 -3.64 -18.39
N LEU A 169 -23.02 -4.14 -17.20
CA LEU A 169 -23.66 -3.44 -16.07
C LEU A 169 -25.06 -2.87 -16.38
N VAL A 170 -25.23 -2.34 -17.59
CA VAL A 170 -26.49 -1.85 -18.15
C VAL A 170 -27.28 -2.94 -18.86
N ASP A 171 -28.56 -2.69 -19.08
CA ASP A 171 -29.50 -3.73 -19.50
C ASP A 171 -29.38 -4.10 -20.98
N VAL A 172 -29.44 -5.41 -21.26
CA VAL A 172 -29.71 -5.95 -22.61
C VAL A 172 -31.08 -6.60 -22.56
N VAL A 173 -32.05 -6.04 -23.30
CA VAL A 173 -33.44 -6.47 -23.25
C VAL A 173 -33.99 -6.83 -24.62
N MET A 174 -34.96 -7.73 -24.65
CA MET A 174 -35.68 -8.09 -25.86
C MET A 174 -36.81 -7.07 -26.10
N GLU A 175 -36.75 -6.28 -27.17
CA GLU A 175 -37.83 -5.39 -27.61
C GLU A 175 -38.35 -5.81 -29.00
N LYS A 176 -39.47 -5.23 -29.47
CA LYS A 176 -40.06 -5.51 -30.80
C LYS A 176 -39.05 -5.40 -31.95
N LYS A 177 -38.02 -4.56 -31.81
CA LYS A 177 -37.01 -4.28 -32.85
C LYS A 177 -35.80 -5.24 -32.81
N GLY A 178 -35.73 -6.13 -31.82
CA GLY A 178 -34.57 -7.00 -31.57
C GLY A 178 -33.99 -6.80 -30.17
N ARG A 179 -32.84 -7.42 -29.92
CA ARG A 179 -32.10 -7.35 -28.65
C ARG A 179 -31.48 -5.96 -28.55
N ILE A 180 -31.79 -5.22 -27.49
CA ILE A 180 -31.39 -3.82 -27.34
C ILE A 180 -30.44 -3.69 -26.15
N LEU A 181 -29.22 -3.20 -26.40
CA LEU A 181 -28.33 -2.72 -25.34
C LEU A 181 -28.74 -1.30 -24.93
N LYS A 182 -29.34 -1.14 -23.75
CA LYS A 182 -29.79 0.16 -23.22
C LYS A 182 -28.69 0.78 -22.37
N LEU A 183 -28.02 1.82 -22.86
CA LEU A 183 -26.88 2.43 -22.13
C LEU A 183 -27.31 3.30 -20.95
N ASP A 184 -28.59 3.64 -20.83
CA ASP A 184 -29.19 4.51 -19.82
C ASP A 184 -30.13 3.78 -18.85
N SER A 185 -30.01 2.45 -18.75
CA SER A 185 -30.88 1.59 -17.92
C SER A 185 -30.07 0.56 -17.12
N ILE A 186 -30.38 0.42 -15.82
CA ILE A 186 -29.75 -0.54 -14.89
C ILE A 186 -30.82 -1.15 -13.97
N GLU A 187 -31.68 -2.01 -14.51
CA GLU A 187 -32.70 -2.73 -13.75
C GLU A 187 -32.08 -3.78 -12.82
N GLY A 188 -30.99 -4.44 -13.26
CA GLY A 188 -30.24 -5.40 -12.46
C GLY A 188 -29.69 -4.83 -11.15
N GLY A 189 -29.49 -3.51 -11.10
CA GLY A 189 -28.93 -2.80 -9.95
C GLY A 189 -29.71 -2.98 -8.65
N LYS A 190 -30.99 -3.37 -8.70
CA LYS A 190 -31.77 -3.70 -7.50
C LYS A 190 -31.14 -4.80 -6.64
N LEU A 191 -30.40 -5.72 -7.25
CA LEU A 191 -29.76 -6.86 -6.59
C LEU A 191 -28.49 -6.47 -5.81
N TRP A 192 -27.88 -5.33 -6.13
CA TRP A 192 -26.62 -4.88 -5.54
C TRP A 192 -26.82 -4.10 -4.23
N LYS A 193 -28.06 -3.72 -3.94
CA LYS A 193 -28.41 -2.93 -2.75
C LYS A 193 -28.21 -3.76 -1.48
N GLY A 194 -27.61 -3.14 -0.46
CA GLY A 194 -27.41 -3.77 0.85
C GLY A 194 -26.23 -4.74 0.92
N ILE A 195 -25.52 -5.00 -0.19
CA ILE A 195 -24.32 -5.84 -0.20
C ILE A 195 -23.15 -5.10 0.45
N ASP A 196 -22.46 -5.72 1.40
CA ASP A 196 -21.40 -5.06 2.19
C ASP A 196 -20.15 -4.72 1.34
N MET A 197 -19.80 -5.58 0.37
CA MET A 197 -18.71 -5.34 -0.57
C MET A 197 -19.11 -5.64 -2.00
N LEU A 198 -19.00 -4.65 -2.89
CA LEU A 198 -19.27 -4.79 -4.32
C LEU A 198 -17.98 -4.69 -5.12
N ILE A 199 -17.75 -5.65 -6.03
CA ILE A 199 -16.61 -5.65 -6.96
C ILE A 199 -17.16 -5.69 -8.39
N PHE A 200 -17.16 -4.53 -9.06
CA PHE A 200 -17.66 -4.39 -10.42
C PHE A 200 -16.58 -4.68 -11.46
N ASN A 201 -16.95 -5.28 -12.58
CA ASN A 201 -16.13 -5.36 -13.80
C ASN A 201 -17.05 -5.21 -15.02
N THR A 202 -16.57 -4.51 -16.04
CA THR A 202 -17.08 -4.75 -17.40
C THR A 202 -16.06 -4.28 -18.44
N TRP A 203 -15.72 -5.13 -19.40
CA TRP A 203 -14.96 -4.72 -20.61
C TRP A 203 -14.93 -5.81 -21.68
N HIS A 204 -14.76 -7.06 -21.28
CA HIS A 204 -14.31 -8.12 -22.16
C HIS A 204 -15.24 -8.35 -23.36
N TRP A 205 -16.54 -8.08 -23.20
CA TRP A 205 -17.52 -8.28 -24.26
C TRP A 205 -17.80 -7.04 -25.13
N TRP A 206 -17.35 -5.84 -24.74
CA TRP A 206 -17.70 -4.59 -25.43
C TRP A 206 -17.23 -4.55 -26.88
N ASN A 207 -16.09 -5.19 -27.18
CA ASN A 207 -15.53 -5.20 -28.53
C ASN A 207 -16.17 -6.21 -29.50
N ARG A 208 -17.13 -7.04 -29.05
CA ARG A 208 -17.79 -8.03 -29.91
C ARG A 208 -18.55 -7.37 -31.06
N ARG A 209 -18.45 -8.00 -32.24
CA ARG A 209 -19.05 -7.58 -33.51
C ARG A 209 -19.60 -8.79 -34.28
N GLY A 210 -20.47 -8.52 -35.26
CA GLY A 210 -21.06 -9.54 -36.11
C GLY A 210 -21.87 -10.56 -35.31
N ILE A 211 -21.73 -11.85 -35.63
CA ILE A 211 -22.49 -12.93 -34.99
C ILE A 211 -22.21 -13.07 -33.48
N SER A 212 -21.05 -12.58 -33.01
CA SER A 212 -20.69 -12.61 -31.59
C SER A 212 -21.34 -11.47 -30.77
N GLN A 213 -21.96 -10.49 -31.43
CA GLN A 213 -22.61 -9.35 -30.78
C GLN A 213 -23.94 -9.79 -30.15
N PRO A 214 -24.13 -9.61 -28.83
CA PRO A 214 -25.33 -10.09 -28.15
C PRO A 214 -26.52 -9.13 -28.24
N TRP A 215 -26.38 -8.00 -28.94
CA TRP A 215 -27.45 -7.05 -29.22
C TRP A 215 -27.55 -6.75 -30.72
N ASP A 216 -28.74 -6.36 -31.16
CA ASP A 216 -29.04 -5.99 -32.55
C ASP A 216 -29.03 -4.47 -32.77
N TYR A 217 -29.30 -3.71 -31.70
CA TYR A 217 -29.27 -2.25 -31.64
C TYR A 217 -28.81 -1.75 -30.26
N ILE A 218 -28.32 -0.51 -30.22
CA ILE A 218 -27.99 0.23 -29.00
C ILE A 218 -29.02 1.34 -28.80
N LYS A 219 -29.50 1.53 -27.58
CA LYS A 219 -30.47 2.58 -27.23
C LYS A 219 -29.92 3.48 -26.14
N VAL A 220 -30.04 4.79 -26.34
CA VAL A 220 -29.70 5.81 -25.33
C VAL A 220 -30.45 7.11 -25.63
N GLY A 221 -31.00 7.76 -24.61
CA GLY A 221 -31.76 9.00 -24.75
C GLY A 221 -32.99 8.84 -25.65
N GLY A 222 -33.66 7.69 -25.59
CA GLY A 222 -34.83 7.37 -26.41
C GLY A 222 -34.56 7.06 -27.90
N LYS A 223 -33.31 7.17 -28.37
CA LYS A 223 -32.93 6.92 -29.77
C LYS A 223 -32.29 5.55 -29.95
N TYR A 224 -32.55 4.90 -31.09
CA TYR A 224 -31.92 3.62 -31.48
C TYR A 224 -30.78 3.86 -32.47
N TYR A 225 -29.68 3.15 -32.27
CA TYR A 225 -28.50 3.14 -33.10
C TYR A 225 -28.22 1.70 -33.54
N LYS A 226 -27.87 1.51 -34.82
CA LYS A 226 -27.51 0.16 -35.30
C LYS A 226 -26.20 -0.32 -34.70
N ASP A 227 -25.24 0.59 -34.59
CA ASP A 227 -23.99 0.39 -33.87
C ASP A 227 -23.51 1.73 -33.28
N MET A 228 -22.49 1.69 -32.42
CA MET A 228 -21.87 2.85 -31.79
C MET A 228 -20.37 2.57 -31.58
N ASP A 229 -19.56 3.63 -31.58
CA ASP A 229 -18.17 3.52 -31.11
C ASP A 229 -18.12 2.87 -29.72
N ARG A 230 -17.17 1.95 -29.49
CA ARG A 230 -17.15 1.16 -28.26
C ARG A 230 -16.68 1.95 -27.05
N MET A 231 -15.78 2.91 -27.23
CA MET A 231 -15.36 3.76 -26.12
C MET A 231 -16.51 4.68 -25.73
N VAL A 232 -17.24 5.23 -26.70
CA VAL A 232 -18.42 6.07 -26.44
C VAL A 232 -19.55 5.27 -25.78
N ALA A 233 -19.84 4.05 -26.25
CA ALA A 233 -20.87 3.22 -25.65
C ALA A 233 -20.49 2.80 -24.22
N PHE A 234 -19.23 2.44 -24.01
CA PHE A 234 -18.67 2.07 -22.70
C PHE A 234 -18.74 3.23 -21.72
N GLU A 235 -18.29 4.43 -22.12
CA GLU A 235 -18.37 5.64 -21.32
C GLU A 235 -19.80 5.95 -20.90
N LYS A 236 -20.76 5.90 -21.83
CA LYS A 236 -22.18 6.17 -21.53
C LYS A 236 -22.76 5.18 -20.53
N ALA A 237 -22.47 3.89 -20.67
CA ALA A 237 -22.93 2.88 -19.72
C ALA A 237 -22.29 3.05 -18.34
N LEU A 238 -20.98 3.32 -18.29
CA LEU A 238 -20.30 3.59 -17.02
C LEU A 238 -20.82 4.86 -16.35
N LEU A 239 -21.19 5.90 -17.10
CA LEU A 239 -21.82 7.10 -16.54
C LEU A 239 -23.21 6.80 -15.95
N THR A 240 -23.97 5.89 -16.55
CA THR A 240 -25.22 5.40 -15.96
C THR A 240 -24.96 4.60 -14.68
N TRP A 241 -23.96 3.74 -14.67
CA TRP A 241 -23.55 3.01 -13.48
C TRP A 241 -23.03 3.94 -12.36
N ALA A 242 -22.24 4.96 -12.71
CA ALA A 242 -21.78 6.00 -11.80
C ALA A 242 -22.95 6.72 -11.11
N LYS A 243 -23.98 7.09 -11.87
CA LYS A 243 -25.22 7.66 -11.31
C LYS A 243 -25.91 6.68 -10.37
N TRP A 244 -25.98 5.40 -10.75
CA TRP A 244 -26.53 4.36 -9.88
C TRP A 244 -25.77 4.27 -8.55
N ILE A 245 -24.44 4.31 -8.57
CA ILE A 245 -23.60 4.33 -7.36
C ILE A 245 -23.97 5.53 -6.49
N ASP A 246 -23.94 6.73 -7.05
CA ASP A 246 -24.24 7.98 -6.36
C ASP A 246 -25.66 8.05 -5.80
N THR A 247 -26.61 7.34 -6.39
CA THR A 247 -27.95 7.21 -5.83
C THR A 247 -28.03 6.16 -4.73
N ASN A 248 -27.43 4.98 -4.89
CA ASN A 248 -27.82 3.80 -4.11
C ASN A 248 -26.82 3.37 -3.03
N ILE A 249 -25.53 3.68 -3.16
CA ILE A 249 -24.50 3.21 -2.21
C ILE A 249 -24.53 3.98 -0.88
N ILE A 250 -24.33 3.31 0.24
CA ILE A 250 -24.18 3.93 1.56
C ILE A 250 -22.71 3.76 2.00
N PRO A 251 -21.84 4.80 1.87
CA PRO A 251 -20.39 4.65 2.09
C PRO A 251 -19.99 4.21 3.51
N SER A 252 -20.85 4.44 4.51
CA SER A 252 -20.60 3.97 5.89
C SER A 252 -20.90 2.48 6.10
N LYS A 253 -21.59 1.83 5.16
CA LYS A 253 -22.02 0.43 5.26
C LYS A 253 -21.41 -0.45 4.17
N GLN A 254 -21.06 0.13 3.03
CA GLN A 254 -20.66 -0.59 1.84
C GLN A 254 -19.30 -0.10 1.35
N VAL A 255 -18.48 -1.02 0.88
CA VAL A 255 -17.23 -0.73 0.16
C VAL A 255 -17.39 -1.13 -1.30
N VAL A 256 -16.99 -0.26 -2.21
CA VAL A 256 -17.14 -0.48 -3.65
C VAL A 256 -15.78 -0.47 -4.34
N PHE A 257 -15.54 -1.53 -5.10
CA PHE A 257 -14.40 -1.68 -5.99
C PHE A 257 -14.84 -1.73 -7.45
N PHE A 258 -14.00 -1.21 -8.33
CA PHE A 258 -14.09 -1.48 -9.76
C PHE A 258 -12.80 -2.16 -10.20
N GLN A 259 -12.89 -3.34 -10.80
CA GLN A 259 -11.77 -4.07 -11.34
C GLN A 259 -11.23 -3.38 -12.61
N GLY A 260 -9.93 -3.14 -12.66
CA GLY A 260 -9.24 -2.68 -13.86
C GLY A 260 -9.46 -3.62 -15.05
N ILE A 261 -9.22 -3.09 -16.24
CA ILE A 261 -9.42 -3.79 -17.51
C ILE A 261 -8.57 -5.07 -17.55
N SER A 262 -9.22 -6.24 -17.61
CA SER A 262 -8.52 -7.50 -17.88
C SER A 262 -8.12 -7.54 -19.36
N PRO A 263 -6.81 -7.69 -19.68
CA PRO A 263 -6.35 -7.72 -21.06
C PRO A 263 -6.58 -9.08 -21.73
N SER A 264 -6.42 -9.09 -23.05
CA SER A 264 -6.33 -10.28 -23.88
C SER A 264 -5.01 -10.32 -24.64
N HIS A 265 -4.50 -11.51 -24.93
CA HIS A 265 -3.20 -11.71 -25.59
C HIS A 265 -3.32 -12.48 -26.92
N TYR A 266 -4.00 -11.90 -27.91
CA TYR A 266 -4.20 -12.49 -29.24
C TYR A 266 -3.17 -12.05 -30.30
N ASN A 267 -2.29 -11.10 -30.00
CA ASN A 267 -1.32 -10.59 -30.97
C ASN A 267 0.05 -10.39 -30.32
N GLY A 268 1.03 -11.23 -30.69
CA GLY A 268 2.36 -11.20 -30.11
C GLY A 268 3.16 -9.94 -30.40
N THR A 269 2.79 -9.21 -31.44
CA THR A 269 3.36 -7.89 -31.74
C THR A 269 3.18 -6.93 -30.57
N GLU A 270 2.07 -7.04 -29.83
CA GLU A 270 1.76 -6.15 -28.70
C GLU A 270 2.71 -6.34 -27.50
N TRP A 271 3.35 -7.50 -27.41
CA TRP A 271 4.37 -7.81 -26.40
C TRP A 271 5.78 -7.97 -26.98
N GLY A 272 6.03 -7.42 -28.17
CA GLY A 272 7.37 -7.38 -28.77
C GLY A 272 7.84 -8.70 -29.41
N GLN A 273 6.92 -9.60 -29.74
CA GLN A 273 7.21 -10.85 -30.44
C GLN A 273 6.43 -10.95 -31.76
N PRO A 274 6.86 -10.20 -32.81
CA PRO A 274 6.22 -10.27 -34.12
C PRO A 274 6.29 -11.71 -34.65
N GLY A 275 5.18 -12.21 -35.19
CA GLY A 275 5.05 -13.59 -35.69
C GLY A 275 4.31 -14.55 -34.75
N ILE A 276 4.20 -14.21 -33.45
CA ILE A 276 3.35 -14.96 -32.52
C ILE A 276 1.89 -14.50 -32.66
N LYS A 277 0.99 -15.44 -32.95
CA LYS A 277 -0.41 -15.16 -33.30
C LYS A 277 -1.42 -15.33 -32.15
N SER A 278 -0.95 -15.74 -30.95
CA SER A 278 -1.80 -15.92 -29.77
C SER A 278 -0.94 -16.15 -28.51
N CYS A 279 -1.59 -16.29 -27.36
CA CYS A 279 -1.00 -16.73 -26.10
C CYS A 279 -0.56 -18.21 -26.10
N SER A 280 -0.71 -18.95 -27.19
CA SER A 280 -0.32 -20.37 -27.24
C SER A 280 1.19 -20.55 -27.09
N GLY A 281 1.58 -21.56 -26.32
CA GLY A 281 2.98 -21.88 -26.02
C GLY A 281 3.68 -20.87 -25.10
N GLN A 282 2.99 -19.85 -24.59
CA GLN A 282 3.57 -18.88 -23.67
C GLN A 282 3.56 -19.45 -22.25
N THR A 283 4.74 -19.65 -21.66
CA THR A 283 4.91 -20.30 -20.35
C THR A 283 5.45 -19.37 -19.26
N ARG A 284 5.88 -18.14 -19.64
CA ARG A 284 6.45 -17.13 -18.75
C ARG A 284 5.88 -15.73 -19.01
N PRO A 285 5.78 -14.90 -17.96
CA PRO A 285 5.35 -13.52 -18.10
C PRO A 285 6.40 -12.69 -18.84
N LEU A 286 6.01 -11.46 -19.17
CA LEU A 286 6.95 -10.44 -19.60
C LEU A 286 7.76 -9.94 -18.40
N ASN A 287 9.07 -9.78 -18.61
CA ASN A 287 9.95 -9.18 -17.62
C ASN A 287 9.74 -7.67 -17.55
N GLY A 288 9.92 -7.10 -16.35
CA GLY A 288 9.82 -5.67 -16.12
C GLY A 288 8.46 -5.22 -15.58
N SER A 289 8.13 -3.95 -15.80
CA SER A 289 6.99 -3.27 -15.18
C SER A 289 6.07 -2.55 -16.18
N THR A 290 6.36 -2.65 -17.48
CA THR A 290 5.67 -1.93 -18.56
C THR A 290 5.34 -2.86 -19.71
N TYR A 291 4.12 -2.75 -20.23
CA TYR A 291 3.70 -3.49 -21.42
C TYR A 291 4.09 -2.74 -22.71
N PRO A 292 4.73 -3.37 -23.71
CA PRO A 292 5.25 -2.67 -24.89
C PRO A 292 4.21 -1.89 -25.70
N ALA A 293 3.01 -2.42 -25.91
CA ALA A 293 1.94 -1.71 -26.64
C ALA A 293 1.22 -0.63 -25.82
N GLY A 294 1.62 -0.40 -24.56
CA GLY A 294 0.96 0.55 -23.67
C GLY A 294 -0.35 0.03 -23.08
N LEU A 295 -1.12 0.94 -22.47
CA LEU A 295 -2.38 0.63 -21.78
C LEU A 295 -3.58 0.74 -22.74
N PRO A 296 -4.62 -0.09 -22.58
CA PRO A 296 -5.79 -0.02 -23.44
C PRO A 296 -6.57 1.28 -23.24
N PRO A 297 -7.12 1.91 -24.30
CA PRO A 297 -7.89 3.15 -24.18
C PRO A 297 -9.11 3.04 -23.24
N SER A 298 -9.67 1.84 -23.09
CA SER A 298 -10.78 1.59 -22.17
C SER A 298 -10.42 1.82 -20.71
N LEU A 299 -9.16 1.64 -20.32
CA LEU A 299 -8.70 1.98 -18.97
C LEU A 299 -8.77 3.49 -18.73
N THR A 300 -8.46 4.29 -19.74
CA THR A 300 -8.58 5.75 -19.67
C THR A 300 -10.04 6.17 -19.51
N VAL A 301 -10.95 5.58 -20.29
CA VAL A 301 -12.40 5.83 -20.16
C VAL A 301 -12.88 5.46 -18.75
N GLN A 302 -12.52 4.27 -18.26
CA GLN A 302 -12.86 3.82 -16.92
C GLN A 302 -12.38 4.79 -15.84
N LYS A 303 -11.09 5.20 -15.88
CA LYS A 303 -10.51 6.17 -14.93
C LYS A 303 -11.23 7.51 -14.98
N ASN A 304 -11.51 8.01 -16.17
CA ASN A 304 -12.23 9.29 -16.34
C ASN A 304 -13.63 9.23 -15.73
N VAL A 305 -14.39 8.14 -15.94
CA VAL A 305 -15.72 8.02 -15.35
C VAL A 305 -15.66 7.86 -13.83
N LEU A 306 -14.70 7.10 -13.29
CA LEU A 306 -14.54 6.96 -11.85
C LEU A 306 -14.28 8.31 -11.16
N LEU A 307 -13.59 9.25 -11.82
CA LEU A 307 -13.39 10.62 -11.32
C LEU A 307 -14.68 11.45 -11.24
N THR A 308 -15.76 11.04 -11.91
CA THR A 308 -17.04 11.77 -11.89
C THR A 308 -17.96 11.37 -10.73
N ILE A 309 -17.66 10.26 -10.05
CA ILE A 309 -18.51 9.66 -9.02
C ILE A 309 -18.35 10.45 -7.71
N LYS A 310 -19.47 10.81 -7.07
CA LYS A 310 -19.46 11.52 -5.78
C LYS A 310 -19.15 10.59 -4.61
N LYS A 311 -19.59 9.34 -4.67
CA LYS A 311 -19.29 8.31 -3.66
C LYS A 311 -18.00 7.57 -3.99
N GLU A 312 -17.25 7.21 -2.95
CA GLU A 312 -15.96 6.54 -3.10
C GLU A 312 -16.10 5.19 -3.82
N VAL A 313 -15.30 5.02 -4.87
CA VAL A 313 -15.07 3.73 -5.55
C VAL A 313 -13.57 3.54 -5.70
N THR A 314 -13.06 2.40 -5.23
CA THR A 314 -11.64 2.06 -5.38
C THR A 314 -11.39 1.30 -6.68
N LEU A 315 -10.54 1.84 -7.56
CA LEU A 315 -10.04 1.10 -8.72
C LEU A 315 -9.03 0.04 -8.26
N LEU A 316 -9.33 -1.24 -8.48
CA LEU A 316 -8.32 -2.29 -8.44
C LEU A 316 -7.55 -2.24 -9.77
N ASP A 317 -6.50 -1.42 -9.87
CA ASP A 317 -5.78 -1.14 -11.12
C ASP A 317 -4.88 -2.31 -11.56
N VAL A 318 -5.49 -3.46 -11.83
CA VAL A 318 -4.83 -4.73 -12.17
C VAL A 318 -4.49 -4.83 -13.67
N THR A 319 -4.77 -3.80 -14.46
CA THR A 319 -4.63 -3.84 -15.93
C THR A 319 -3.19 -4.10 -16.34
N ASN A 320 -2.24 -3.27 -15.88
CA ASN A 320 -0.84 -3.37 -16.29
C ASN A 320 -0.17 -4.65 -15.79
N LEU A 321 -0.39 -5.03 -14.53
CA LEU A 321 0.17 -6.28 -14.01
C LEU A 321 -0.37 -7.49 -14.78
N SER A 322 -1.63 -7.46 -15.24
CA SER A 322 -2.22 -8.55 -16.01
C SER A 322 -1.72 -8.57 -17.46
N LEU A 323 -1.40 -7.40 -18.05
CA LEU A 323 -0.78 -7.30 -19.39
C LEU A 323 0.59 -7.97 -19.43
N LEU A 324 1.28 -8.04 -18.30
CA LEU A 324 2.57 -8.75 -18.22
C LEU A 324 2.40 -10.28 -18.19
N ARG A 325 1.17 -10.81 -18.10
CA ARG A 325 0.88 -12.24 -17.89
C ARG A 325 0.40 -12.98 -19.13
N LYS A 326 1.04 -12.78 -20.28
CA LYS A 326 0.72 -13.53 -21.51
C LYS A 326 0.71 -15.07 -21.36
N ASP A 327 1.37 -15.58 -20.32
CA ASP A 327 1.44 -17.00 -19.92
C ASP A 327 0.24 -17.52 -19.14
N GLY A 328 -0.53 -16.65 -18.49
CA GLY A 328 -1.55 -17.02 -17.52
C GLY A 328 -2.88 -17.51 -18.11
N HIS A 329 -3.04 -17.46 -19.44
CA HIS A 329 -4.28 -17.79 -20.13
C HIS A 329 -4.50 -19.31 -20.31
N PRO A 330 -5.75 -19.79 -20.40
CA PRO A 330 -6.04 -21.17 -20.75
C PRO A 330 -5.51 -21.59 -22.11
N SER A 331 -5.42 -20.68 -23.08
CA SER A 331 -5.05 -21.00 -24.46
C SER A 331 -5.94 -22.12 -25.01
N ILE A 332 -5.36 -23.24 -25.45
CA ILE A 332 -6.07 -24.42 -25.94
C ILE A 332 -6.55 -25.35 -24.82
N TYR A 333 -6.30 -25.01 -23.55
CA TYR A 333 -6.71 -25.76 -22.37
C TYR A 333 -7.96 -25.15 -21.71
N GLY A 334 -8.66 -24.27 -22.42
CA GLY A 334 -9.93 -23.69 -22.00
C GLY A 334 -11.14 -24.40 -22.62
N MET A 335 -12.22 -23.65 -22.80
CA MET A 335 -13.44 -24.15 -23.43
C MET A 335 -13.18 -24.55 -24.90
N ASN A 336 -13.69 -25.71 -25.34
CA ASN A 336 -13.53 -26.26 -26.70
C ASN A 336 -12.10 -26.68 -27.11
N GLY A 337 -11.17 -26.76 -26.16
CA GLY A 337 -9.83 -27.32 -26.37
C GLY A 337 -9.06 -26.65 -27.51
N ARG A 338 -8.43 -27.45 -28.39
CA ARG A 338 -7.69 -26.98 -29.57
C ARG A 338 -8.52 -26.13 -30.55
N LYS A 339 -9.86 -26.21 -30.51
CA LYS A 339 -10.75 -25.43 -31.38
C LYS A 339 -11.17 -24.09 -30.75
N GLY A 340 -10.89 -23.86 -29.46
CA GLY A 340 -11.28 -22.67 -28.72
C GLY A 340 -10.08 -21.99 -28.07
N MET A 341 -9.27 -21.29 -28.87
CA MET A 341 -8.13 -20.51 -28.35
C MET A 341 -8.61 -19.39 -27.42
N ASP A 342 -8.37 -19.55 -26.12
CA ASP A 342 -8.72 -18.58 -25.10
C ASP A 342 -7.50 -17.81 -24.62
N CYS A 343 -7.35 -16.58 -25.10
CA CYS A 343 -6.35 -15.63 -24.63
C CYS A 343 -7.00 -14.45 -23.91
N SER A 344 -8.18 -14.67 -23.30
CA SER A 344 -8.93 -13.62 -22.61
C SER A 344 -9.18 -13.94 -21.15
N HIS A 345 -9.56 -15.18 -20.84
CA HIS A 345 -9.74 -15.66 -19.47
C HIS A 345 -8.43 -16.15 -18.88
N TRP A 346 -8.43 -16.51 -17.60
CA TRP A 346 -7.24 -16.91 -16.87
C TRP A 346 -7.38 -18.33 -16.32
N CYS A 347 -6.28 -19.07 -16.37
CA CYS A 347 -6.15 -20.32 -15.62
C CYS A 347 -6.33 -20.06 -14.12
N LEU A 348 -6.97 -21.01 -13.43
CA LEU A 348 -7.01 -21.07 -11.98
C LEU A 348 -6.27 -22.34 -11.48
N ALA A 349 -5.33 -22.26 -10.54
CA ALA A 349 -4.77 -21.06 -9.92
C ALA A 349 -4.00 -20.18 -10.94
N GLY A 350 -3.86 -18.88 -10.65
CA GLY A 350 -3.22 -17.92 -11.57
C GLY A 350 -3.50 -16.46 -11.27
N VAL A 351 -3.56 -15.64 -12.33
CA VAL A 351 -3.64 -14.16 -12.26
C VAL A 351 -4.78 -13.63 -11.38
N PRO A 352 -6.01 -14.19 -11.42
CA PRO A 352 -7.09 -13.73 -10.55
C PRO A 352 -6.83 -13.94 -9.06
N ASP A 353 -5.99 -14.91 -8.69
CA ASP A 353 -5.59 -15.10 -7.29
C ASP A 353 -4.79 -13.89 -6.79
N THR A 354 -3.93 -13.31 -7.64
CA THR A 354 -3.21 -12.07 -7.34
C THR A 354 -4.15 -10.87 -7.26
N TRP A 355 -5.21 -10.80 -8.06
CA TRP A 355 -6.22 -9.73 -7.92
C TRP A 355 -6.89 -9.79 -6.54
N ASN A 356 -7.25 -11.00 -6.10
CA ASN A 356 -7.82 -11.24 -4.78
C ASN A 356 -6.81 -11.02 -3.64
N GLU A 357 -5.53 -11.34 -3.86
CA GLU A 357 -4.45 -11.02 -2.91
C GLU A 357 -4.23 -9.51 -2.77
N ILE A 358 -4.27 -8.74 -3.86
CA ILE A 358 -4.20 -7.27 -3.81
C ILE A 358 -5.44 -6.70 -3.10
N LEU A 359 -6.64 -7.19 -3.41
CA LEU A 359 -7.87 -6.80 -2.71
C LEU A 359 -7.77 -7.07 -1.20
N TYR A 360 -7.19 -8.21 -0.82
CA TYR A 360 -6.89 -8.58 0.57
C TYR A 360 -5.84 -7.69 1.25
N ASN A 361 -4.99 -6.97 0.50
CA ASN A 361 -3.90 -6.15 1.03
C ASN A 361 -4.19 -4.63 1.12
N LEU A 362 -5.37 -4.15 0.72
CA LEU A 362 -5.79 -2.74 0.94
C LEU A 362 -6.00 -2.45 2.46
N GLY A 363 -6.32 -1.26 2.98
CA GLY A 363 -6.46 -1.06 4.45
C GLY A 363 -7.38 0.10 4.82
N ASN A 364 -7.95 0.11 6.03
CA ASN A 364 -8.92 1.13 6.45
C ASN A 364 -8.85 1.48 7.95
N TRP A 365 -9.35 2.68 8.31
CA TRP A 365 -9.60 3.03 9.70
C TRP A 365 -10.90 2.41 10.19
N ILE A 366 -10.84 1.79 11.36
CA ILE A 366 -12.00 1.18 12.02
C ILE A 366 -12.21 1.83 13.38
N TYR A 367 -13.48 1.99 13.76
CA TYR A 367 -13.84 2.42 15.10
C TYR A 367 -13.58 1.28 16.10
N ASP A 368 -12.90 1.60 17.19
CA ASP A 368 -12.57 0.69 18.28
C ASP A 368 -12.67 1.42 19.63
N ASN A 369 -13.61 0.95 20.46
CA ASN A 369 -13.87 1.54 21.78
C ASN A 369 -12.69 1.42 22.75
N SER A 370 -11.78 0.47 22.52
CA SER A 370 -10.59 0.25 23.36
C SER A 370 -9.50 1.29 23.15
N TYR A 371 -9.58 2.10 22.10
CA TYR A 371 -8.67 3.23 21.86
C TYR A 371 -9.15 4.48 22.61
N PRO A 372 -8.27 5.45 22.92
CA PRO A 372 -6.81 5.42 22.70
C PRO A 372 -6.09 4.51 23.71
N PHE A 373 -4.82 4.21 23.47
CA PHE A 373 -4.00 3.39 24.39
C PHE A 373 -3.82 4.02 25.78
N TYR A 374 -3.95 5.34 25.85
CA TYR A 374 -3.74 6.10 27.07
C TYR A 374 -4.60 7.37 27.08
N ASN A 375 -4.90 7.85 28.28
CA ASN A 375 -5.49 9.17 28.45
C ASN A 375 -4.37 10.22 28.33
N SER A 376 -4.49 11.22 27.44
CA SER A 376 -3.46 12.24 27.30
C SER A 376 -3.21 13.02 28.60
N SER A 377 -4.19 13.11 29.49
CA SER A 377 -4.07 13.81 30.78
C SER A 377 -3.04 13.20 31.73
N ILE A 378 -2.71 11.92 31.58
CA ILE A 378 -1.69 11.26 32.43
C ILE A 378 -0.27 11.54 31.94
N CYS A 379 -0.10 12.09 30.74
CA CYS A 379 1.20 12.39 30.16
C CYS A 379 1.52 13.89 30.34
N SER A 380 2.14 14.24 31.47
CA SER A 380 2.38 15.64 31.87
C SER A 380 3.34 16.42 30.97
N PHE A 381 4.03 15.75 30.05
CA PHE A 381 5.04 16.33 29.18
C PHE A 381 4.59 16.52 27.73
N ILE A 382 3.33 16.24 27.39
CA ILE A 382 2.77 16.61 26.07
C ILE A 382 2.88 18.13 25.90
N GLU A 383 3.48 18.59 24.81
CA GLU A 383 3.53 20.02 24.49
C GLU A 383 2.13 20.56 24.21
N GLY A 384 1.90 21.82 24.59
CA GLY A 384 0.60 22.48 24.46
C GLY A 384 0.01 22.31 23.06
N GLN A 385 0.83 22.33 22.00
CA GLN A 385 0.30 22.20 20.64
C GLN A 385 -0.27 20.85 20.23
N PHE A 386 0.01 19.78 20.98
CA PHE A 386 -0.57 18.47 20.70
C PHE A 386 -1.61 18.04 21.75
N ASN A 387 -1.72 18.77 22.87
CA ASN A 387 -2.61 18.43 23.98
C ASN A 387 -4.06 18.91 23.74
N CYS A 388 -4.71 18.39 22.71
CA CYS A 388 -6.05 18.84 22.31
C CYS A 388 -7.10 18.71 23.43
N GLN A 389 -7.09 17.59 24.17
CA GLN A 389 -8.02 17.39 25.28
C GLN A 389 -7.73 18.37 26.43
N GLY A 390 -6.45 18.58 26.80
CA GLY A 390 -6.07 19.57 27.81
C GLY A 390 -6.39 20.99 27.40
N ASN A 391 -6.42 21.28 26.09
CA ASN A 391 -6.80 22.56 25.53
C ASN A 391 -8.32 22.72 25.31
N GLY A 392 -9.13 21.76 25.76
CA GLY A 392 -10.59 21.85 25.75
C GLY A 392 -11.26 21.40 24.46
N ARG A 393 -10.63 20.56 23.63
CA ARG A 393 -11.28 19.92 22.48
C ARG A 393 -12.44 19.03 22.96
N PRO A 394 -13.69 19.32 22.58
CA PRO A 394 -14.86 18.67 23.18
C PRO A 394 -15.15 17.28 22.59
N ASP A 395 -14.87 17.05 21.31
CA ASP A 395 -15.09 15.76 20.67
C ASP A 395 -13.99 14.76 21.02
N LYS A 396 -14.38 13.49 21.17
CA LYS A 396 -13.46 12.37 21.49
C LYS A 396 -13.47 11.27 20.43
N LEU A 397 -14.29 11.42 19.38
CA LEU A 397 -14.48 10.39 18.37
C LEU A 397 -13.19 10.11 17.59
N TYR A 398 -12.39 11.14 17.31
CA TYR A 398 -11.08 11.00 16.64
C TYR A 398 -10.09 10.08 17.40
N LEU A 399 -10.26 9.93 18.72
CA LEU A 399 -9.42 9.06 19.54
C LEU A 399 -9.75 7.57 19.37
N LYS A 400 -10.91 7.25 18.77
CA LYS A 400 -11.48 5.89 18.74
C LYS A 400 -11.18 5.13 17.47
N TYR A 401 -10.22 5.56 16.67
CA TYR A 401 -9.90 4.91 15.40
C TYR A 401 -8.59 4.15 15.46
N LYS A 402 -8.65 2.86 15.06
CA LYS A 402 -7.49 1.97 14.83
C LYS A 402 -7.29 1.79 13.34
N TRP A 403 -6.04 1.84 12.87
CA TRP A 403 -5.72 1.40 11.51
C TRP A 403 -5.73 -0.12 11.42
N LYS A 404 -6.51 -0.66 10.49
CA LYS A 404 -6.57 -2.09 10.19
C LYS A 404 -6.09 -2.33 8.77
N PRO A 405 -4.85 -2.81 8.58
CA PRO A 405 -4.45 -3.40 7.31
C PRO A 405 -5.44 -4.52 6.93
N ASN A 406 -5.79 -4.69 5.65
CA ASN A 406 -6.74 -5.75 5.30
C ASN A 406 -6.12 -7.15 5.48
N ALA A 407 -4.80 -7.24 5.38
CA ALA A 407 -4.08 -8.50 5.36
C ALA A 407 -3.60 -8.99 6.73
N CYS A 408 -3.60 -8.15 7.77
CA CYS A 408 -3.19 -8.56 9.10
C CYS A 408 -3.78 -7.66 10.18
N GLU A 409 -3.91 -8.19 11.39
CA GLU A 409 -4.12 -7.35 12.56
C GLU A 409 -2.77 -6.77 13.00
N LEU A 410 -2.72 -5.45 13.20
CA LEU A 410 -1.58 -4.86 13.88
C LEU A 410 -1.52 -5.38 15.33
N PRO A 411 -0.32 -5.70 15.84
CA PRO A 411 -0.15 -6.13 17.22
C PRO A 411 -0.63 -5.04 18.16
N LYS A 412 -1.27 -5.44 19.27
CA LYS A 412 -1.56 -4.50 20.36
C LYS A 412 -0.24 -4.00 20.92
N PHE A 413 -0.13 -2.69 21.18
CA PHE A 413 1.06 -2.16 21.81
C PHE A 413 1.21 -2.70 23.23
N GLU A 414 2.35 -3.33 23.50
CA GLU A 414 2.72 -3.83 24.82
C GLU A 414 4.03 -3.15 25.25
N GLY A 415 3.94 -2.21 26.19
CA GLY A 415 5.09 -1.40 26.60
C GLY A 415 6.25 -2.23 27.11
N LEU A 416 5.98 -3.32 27.86
CA LEU A 416 7.04 -4.20 28.38
C LEU A 416 7.79 -4.91 27.26
N GLU A 417 7.05 -5.40 26.27
CA GLU A 417 7.62 -6.11 25.15
C GLU A 417 8.43 -5.15 24.26
N PHE A 418 7.93 -3.92 24.07
CA PHE A 418 8.72 -2.86 23.45
C PHE A 418 10.03 -2.63 24.21
N LEU A 419 9.98 -2.33 25.52
CA LEU A 419 11.16 -2.03 26.33
C LEU A 419 12.15 -3.20 26.37
N LYS A 420 11.68 -4.45 26.45
CA LYS A 420 12.53 -5.65 26.36
C LYS A 420 13.29 -5.70 25.04
N ARG A 421 12.62 -5.43 23.92
CA ARG A 421 13.21 -5.47 22.58
C ARG A 421 14.25 -4.39 22.34
N VAL A 422 14.08 -3.23 22.97
CA VAL A 422 14.99 -2.10 22.83
C VAL A 422 15.87 -1.88 24.07
N LYS A 423 15.95 -2.87 24.96
CA LYS A 423 16.75 -2.79 26.19
C LYS A 423 18.21 -2.48 25.87
N GLY A 424 18.76 -1.45 26.51
CA GLY A 424 20.14 -1.01 26.30
C GLY A 424 20.37 -0.24 24.99
N LYS A 425 19.32 0.08 24.23
CA LYS A 425 19.41 0.72 22.92
C LYS A 425 19.16 2.23 22.99
N LYS A 426 19.85 2.97 22.12
CA LYS A 426 19.66 4.39 21.87
C LYS A 426 18.88 4.59 20.57
N ILE A 427 17.69 5.20 20.67
CA ILE A 427 16.81 5.49 19.54
C ILE A 427 16.72 7.00 19.39
N MET A 428 16.96 7.52 18.20
CA MET A 428 16.83 8.94 17.91
C MET A 428 15.76 9.19 16.84
N PHE A 429 14.88 10.15 17.11
CA PHE A 429 13.98 10.77 16.14
C PHE A 429 14.64 12.03 15.62
N ILE A 430 14.74 12.19 14.30
CA ILE A 430 15.46 13.29 13.66
C ILE A 430 14.55 13.93 12.62
N GLY A 431 14.26 15.21 12.77
CA GLY A 431 13.41 15.87 11.77
C GLY A 431 12.77 17.16 12.23
N ASP A 432 11.64 17.45 11.61
CA ASP A 432 10.81 18.61 11.90
C ASP A 432 9.88 18.38 13.12
N SER A 433 8.92 19.26 13.31
CA SER A 433 7.97 19.20 14.43
C SER A 433 7.08 17.95 14.42
N LEU A 434 7.00 17.20 13.32
CA LEU A 434 6.27 15.93 13.25
C LEU A 434 7.08 14.78 13.88
N SER A 435 8.42 14.86 13.86
CA SER A 435 9.27 13.95 14.66
C SER A 435 9.05 14.14 16.15
N LEU A 436 8.95 15.39 16.60
CA LEU A 436 8.57 15.71 17.98
C LEU A 436 7.20 15.14 18.33
N ASN A 437 6.22 15.30 17.44
CA ASN A 437 4.86 14.81 17.62
C ASN A 437 4.83 13.27 17.75
N GLN A 438 5.60 12.54 16.93
CA GLN A 438 5.74 11.09 17.04
C GLN A 438 6.51 10.66 18.30
N TRP A 439 7.58 11.36 18.66
CA TRP A 439 8.38 11.07 19.85
C TRP A 439 7.58 11.27 21.14
N GLN A 440 6.78 12.34 21.25
CA GLN A 440 5.89 12.58 22.39
C GLN A 440 4.80 11.51 22.49
N SER A 441 4.26 11.05 21.35
CA SER A 441 3.35 9.90 21.33
C SER A 441 4.00 8.66 21.93
N LEU A 442 5.19 8.26 21.47
CA LEU A 442 5.85 7.03 21.94
C LEU A 442 6.18 7.10 23.43
N THR A 443 6.72 8.24 23.87
CA THR A 443 7.07 8.46 25.28
C THR A 443 5.82 8.45 26.17
N CYS A 444 4.69 9.00 25.73
CA CYS A 444 3.41 8.88 26.45
C CYS A 444 2.89 7.43 26.46
N MET A 445 2.98 6.69 25.34
CA MET A 445 2.58 5.28 25.30
C MET A 445 3.38 4.43 26.29
N LEU A 446 4.69 4.71 26.42
CA LEU A 446 5.56 4.03 27.39
C LEU A 446 5.26 4.46 28.84
N HIS A 447 5.09 5.76 29.08
CA HIS A 447 4.73 6.27 30.40
C HIS A 447 3.39 5.70 30.89
N ALA A 448 2.40 5.63 30.00
CA ALA A 448 1.10 5.05 30.31
C ALA A 448 1.14 3.55 30.59
N ALA A 449 2.00 2.80 29.89
CA ALA A 449 2.24 1.39 30.18
C ALA A 449 2.92 1.18 31.55
N PHE A 450 3.65 2.18 32.03
CA PHE A 450 4.43 2.10 33.27
C PHE A 450 4.45 3.41 34.07
N PRO A 451 3.33 3.79 34.68
CA PRO A 451 3.24 5.06 35.41
C PRO A 451 4.16 5.12 36.64
N LYS A 452 4.64 3.97 37.12
CA LYS A 452 5.53 3.83 38.28
C LYS A 452 7.00 3.59 37.94
N LEU A 453 7.37 3.39 36.67
CA LEU A 453 8.79 3.31 36.31
C LEU A 453 9.41 4.70 36.43
N ASN A 454 10.60 4.80 37.00
CA ASN A 454 11.30 6.06 36.94
C ASN A 454 11.71 6.32 35.49
N TYR A 455 11.55 7.58 35.11
CA TYR A 455 12.04 8.09 33.85
C TYR A 455 12.68 9.44 34.13
N THR A 456 13.70 9.77 33.36
CA THR A 456 14.29 11.11 33.39
C THR A 456 14.01 11.77 32.05
N LEU A 457 13.28 12.88 32.11
CA LEU A 457 13.03 13.74 30.96
C LEU A 457 13.97 14.94 31.06
N GLN A 458 14.97 15.00 30.18
CA GLN A 458 15.89 16.13 30.08
C GLN A 458 15.54 16.97 28.85
N ARG A 459 15.09 18.20 29.07
CA ARG A 459 14.71 19.14 27.99
C ARG A 459 15.90 19.74 27.24
N LYS A 460 17.13 19.56 27.72
CA LYS A 460 18.31 20.06 27.00
C LYS A 460 18.62 19.09 25.84
N GLY A 461 18.01 19.36 24.68
CA GLY A 461 18.14 18.54 23.47
C GLY A 461 17.13 17.39 23.37
N ASP A 462 15.96 17.51 24.02
CA ASP A 462 14.80 16.60 23.97
C ASP A 462 15.13 15.08 24.14
N VAL A 463 15.69 14.70 25.30
CA VAL A 463 16.05 13.32 25.67
C VAL A 463 15.10 12.75 26.73
N SER A 464 14.55 11.54 26.49
CA SER A 464 13.78 10.74 27.45
C SER A 464 14.49 9.42 27.75
N ASN A 465 14.91 9.20 28.99
CA ASN A 465 15.50 7.93 29.43
C ASN A 465 14.53 7.18 30.35
N PHE A 466 14.31 5.89 30.09
CA PHE A 466 13.46 5.01 30.90
C PHE A 466 14.31 3.97 31.64
N ASP A 467 13.89 3.58 32.86
CA ASP A 467 14.57 2.62 33.78
C ASP A 467 14.99 1.26 33.18
N HIS A 468 14.55 0.93 31.97
CA HIS A 468 15.00 -0.27 31.23
C HIS A 468 16.27 -0.05 30.40
N ASN A 469 17.07 0.97 30.73
CA ASN A 469 18.25 1.39 29.97
C ASN A 469 17.93 1.69 28.49
N VAL A 470 16.78 2.33 28.24
CA VAL A 470 16.38 2.76 26.90
C VAL A 470 16.46 4.28 26.85
N SER A 471 17.14 4.80 25.84
CA SER A 471 17.23 6.25 25.59
C SER A 471 16.49 6.60 24.32
N LEU A 472 15.41 7.38 24.44
CA LEU A 472 14.66 7.96 23.33
C LEU A 472 15.01 9.43 23.18
N ILE A 473 15.69 9.78 22.10
CA ILE A 473 16.20 11.13 21.86
C ILE A 473 15.48 11.76 20.68
N LEU A 474 15.23 13.06 20.74
CA LEU A 474 14.75 13.86 19.64
C LEU A 474 15.83 14.88 19.24
N SER A 475 16.20 14.87 17.96
CA SER A 475 17.12 15.83 17.36
C SER A 475 16.37 16.68 16.35
N ARG A 476 16.16 17.96 16.67
CA ARG A 476 15.45 18.90 15.79
C ARG A 476 16.34 19.29 14.62
N ASN A 477 16.03 18.75 13.44
CA ASN A 477 16.70 19.05 12.17
C ASN A 477 15.65 19.07 11.07
N ALA A 478 14.87 20.16 11.01
CA ALA A 478 13.64 20.21 10.21
C ALA A 478 13.83 19.89 8.72
N PHE A 479 14.98 20.24 8.16
CA PHE A 479 15.33 20.01 6.76
C PHE A 479 16.33 18.87 6.55
N LEU A 480 16.84 18.28 7.64
CA LEU A 480 18.01 17.39 7.72
C LEU A 480 19.33 18.04 7.26
N VAL A 481 19.30 18.84 6.20
CA VAL A 481 20.41 19.65 5.71
C VAL A 481 20.57 20.96 6.50
N ASP A 482 21.74 21.57 6.36
CA ASP A 482 22.13 22.70 7.18
C ASP A 482 21.37 23.98 6.81
N LEU A 483 20.82 24.63 7.83
CA LEU A 483 20.34 26.01 7.76
C LEU A 483 21.29 26.87 8.57
N VAL A 484 22.13 27.64 7.88
CA VAL A 484 23.21 28.42 8.49
C VAL A 484 22.98 29.91 8.33
N LYS A 485 23.50 30.73 9.27
CA LYS A 485 23.48 32.18 9.15
C LYS A 485 24.78 32.65 8.51
N GLU A 486 24.69 33.16 7.29
CA GLU A 486 25.79 33.75 6.51
C GLU A 486 25.67 35.28 6.48
N LYS A 487 26.68 35.97 5.95
CA LYS A 487 26.64 37.45 5.79
C LYS A 487 25.44 37.93 4.97
N ILE A 488 24.98 37.11 4.01
CA ILE A 488 23.85 37.42 3.14
C ILE A 488 22.49 37.13 3.80
N GLY A 489 22.44 36.44 4.94
CA GLY A 489 21.20 36.03 5.60
C GLY A 489 21.21 34.55 6.00
N ARG A 490 20.04 34.00 6.30
CA ARG A 490 19.85 32.56 6.59
C ARG A 490 19.86 31.79 5.28
N VAL A 491 20.78 30.84 5.14
CA VAL A 491 20.98 30.05 3.91
C VAL A 491 20.69 28.60 4.20
N LEU A 492 19.72 28.02 3.48
CA LEU A 492 19.48 26.58 3.47
C LEU A 492 20.44 25.93 2.46
N LYS A 493 21.47 25.24 2.95
CA LYS A 493 22.49 24.58 2.13
C LYS A 493 22.06 23.15 1.83
N LEU A 494 21.61 22.88 0.61
CA LEU A 494 21.02 21.59 0.24
C LEU A 494 22.04 20.45 0.13
N ASP A 495 23.33 20.77 0.11
CA ASP A 495 24.47 19.87 -0.10
C ASP A 495 25.32 19.65 1.17
N SER A 496 24.85 20.11 2.34
CA SER A 496 25.60 20.04 3.60
C SER A 496 24.76 19.47 4.75
N ILE A 497 25.37 18.58 5.55
CA ILE A 497 24.83 18.01 6.80
C ILE A 497 25.97 17.99 7.85
N GLN A 498 26.32 19.14 8.39
CA GLN A 498 27.36 19.26 9.42
C GLN A 498 26.89 18.68 10.76
N ASN A 499 25.61 18.82 11.08
CA ASN A 499 25.04 18.29 12.32
C ASN A 499 24.91 16.76 12.36
N GLY A 500 25.22 16.07 11.26
CA GLY A 500 25.04 14.64 11.13
C GLY A 500 25.92 13.81 12.08
N ASP A 501 27.06 14.36 12.55
CA ASP A 501 27.92 13.67 13.51
C ASP A 501 27.20 13.32 14.82
N ALA A 502 26.22 14.13 15.23
CA ALA A 502 25.41 13.89 16.41
C ALA A 502 24.50 12.64 16.28
N TRP A 503 24.25 12.15 15.07
CA TRP A 503 23.38 10.99 14.81
C TRP A 503 24.16 9.66 14.83
N LYS A 504 25.49 9.71 14.83
CA LYS A 504 26.35 8.51 14.82
C LYS A 504 26.28 7.76 16.15
N GLY A 505 26.48 6.44 16.10
CA GLY A 505 26.54 5.59 17.29
C GLY A 505 25.19 5.24 17.93
N PHE A 506 24.08 5.62 17.30
CA PHE A 506 22.73 5.22 17.70
C PHE A 506 22.35 3.86 17.14
N ASP A 507 21.58 3.07 17.89
CA ASP A 507 21.11 1.77 17.44
C ASP A 507 19.95 1.88 16.45
N MET A 508 19.12 2.92 16.60
CA MET A 508 18.00 3.19 15.69
C MET A 508 17.86 4.69 15.42
N LEU A 509 17.72 5.04 14.14
CA LEU A 509 17.50 6.41 13.67
C LEU A 509 16.17 6.48 12.93
N ILE A 510 15.29 7.40 13.31
CA ILE A 510 13.96 7.58 12.73
C ILE A 510 13.90 9.00 12.15
N PHE A 511 14.15 9.12 10.86
CA PHE A 511 14.18 10.40 10.16
C PHE A 511 12.79 10.82 9.69
N ASN A 512 12.49 12.11 9.73
CA ASN A 512 11.38 12.72 9.02
C ASN A 512 11.82 14.08 8.48
N THR A 513 11.31 14.47 7.32
CA THR A 513 11.35 15.86 6.89
C THR A 513 10.33 16.09 5.79
N TRP A 514 9.47 17.10 5.92
CA TRP A 514 8.59 17.59 4.84
C TRP A 514 7.87 18.87 5.22
N HIS A 515 7.28 18.91 6.42
CA HIS A 515 6.28 19.91 6.78
C HIS A 515 6.82 21.35 6.63
N TRP A 516 8.07 21.57 7.03
CA TRP A 516 8.70 22.88 6.98
C TRP A 516 9.15 23.31 5.58
N TRP A 517 9.32 22.38 4.63
CA TRP A 517 9.71 22.72 3.26
C TRP A 517 8.64 23.53 2.54
N LEU A 518 7.39 23.43 2.99
CA LEU A 518 6.26 24.15 2.44
C LEU A 518 6.04 25.54 3.04
N HIS A 519 6.78 25.90 4.10
CA HIS A 519 6.62 27.19 4.76
C HIS A 519 6.98 28.34 3.82
N LYS A 520 6.15 29.39 3.85
CA LYS A 520 6.31 30.63 3.08
C LYS A 520 6.14 31.85 3.98
N GLY A 521 6.59 33.01 3.52
CA GLY A 521 6.43 34.28 4.24
C GLY A 521 7.13 34.26 5.60
N SER A 522 6.44 34.68 6.66
CA SER A 522 7.02 34.75 8.01
C SER A 522 7.38 33.40 8.63
N GLN A 523 6.81 32.29 8.12
CA GLN A 523 7.16 30.92 8.56
C GLN A 523 8.39 30.36 7.84
N GLN A 524 8.83 31.00 6.76
CA GLN A 524 9.98 30.55 5.99
C GLN A 524 11.27 30.73 6.80
N SER A 525 11.98 29.62 6.99
CA SER A 525 13.16 29.59 7.86
C SER A 525 14.44 30.06 7.18
N TRP A 526 14.45 30.17 5.85
CA TRP A 526 15.59 30.62 5.05
C TRP A 526 15.29 31.91 4.29
N ASP A 527 16.34 32.70 4.07
CA ASP A 527 16.33 33.89 3.22
C ASP A 527 16.83 33.58 1.80
N PHE A 528 17.68 32.55 1.67
CA PHE A 528 18.27 32.04 0.44
C PHE A 528 18.42 30.50 0.50
N ILE A 529 18.48 29.86 -0.66
CA ILE A 529 18.75 28.42 -0.80
C ILE A 529 20.01 28.25 -1.64
N GLN A 530 20.95 27.43 -1.16
CA GLN A 530 22.21 27.14 -1.85
C GLN A 530 22.22 25.69 -2.37
N LYS A 531 22.71 25.54 -3.60
CA LYS A 531 22.98 24.24 -4.24
C LYS A 531 24.35 24.30 -4.94
N GLY A 532 25.36 23.62 -4.39
CA GLY A 532 26.74 23.79 -4.84
C GLY A 532 27.18 25.23 -4.63
N ASP A 533 27.81 25.81 -5.65
CA ASP A 533 28.28 27.20 -5.61
C ASP A 533 27.19 28.24 -5.94
N GLN A 534 25.96 27.79 -6.24
CA GLN A 534 24.88 28.67 -6.67
C GLN A 534 23.94 29.02 -5.51
N ILE A 535 23.62 30.31 -5.40
CA ILE A 535 22.72 30.86 -4.38
C ILE A 535 21.47 31.38 -5.06
N TYR A 536 20.33 30.89 -4.60
CA TYR A 536 19.00 31.24 -5.07
C TYR A 536 18.26 32.02 -4.01
N LYS A 537 17.47 33.03 -4.41
CA LYS A 537 16.57 33.69 -3.47
C LYS A 537 15.50 32.72 -2.98
N ASP A 538 15.02 31.87 -3.88
CA ASP A 538 14.07 30.80 -3.61
C ASP A 538 14.08 29.79 -4.76
N MET A 539 13.50 28.60 -4.59
CA MET A 539 13.43 27.59 -5.66
C MET A 539 12.19 26.69 -5.56
N ASP A 540 11.94 25.82 -6.55
CA ASP A 540 10.83 24.86 -6.45
C ASP A 540 10.99 23.95 -5.21
N ARG A 541 9.92 23.79 -4.41
CA ARG A 541 10.00 23.06 -3.13
C ARG A 541 10.31 21.59 -3.30
N LEU A 542 9.76 20.96 -4.34
CA LEU A 542 10.00 19.54 -4.61
C LEU A 542 11.43 19.32 -5.12
N VAL A 543 11.97 20.26 -5.91
CA VAL A 543 13.38 20.25 -6.30
C VAL A 543 14.28 20.42 -5.08
N ALA A 544 14.04 21.42 -4.23
CA ALA A 544 14.84 21.66 -3.03
C ALA A 544 14.82 20.42 -2.11
N PHE A 545 13.63 19.88 -1.86
CA PHE A 545 13.41 18.69 -1.05
C PHE A 545 14.15 17.47 -1.60
N LYS A 546 14.07 17.23 -2.91
CA LYS A 546 14.77 16.13 -3.58
C LYS A 546 16.29 16.27 -3.44
N GLU A 547 16.84 17.46 -3.63
CA GLU A 547 18.28 17.70 -3.47
C GLU A 547 18.73 17.52 -2.02
N GLY A 548 17.99 18.04 -1.04
CA GLY A 548 18.30 17.83 0.37
C GLY A 548 18.23 16.36 0.79
N LEU A 549 17.25 15.60 0.29
CA LEU A 549 17.15 14.17 0.55
C LEU A 549 18.28 13.36 -0.12
N LYS A 550 18.81 13.78 -1.28
CA LYS A 550 20.01 13.15 -1.87
C LYS A 550 21.22 13.32 -0.94
N THR A 551 21.39 14.50 -0.37
CA THR A 551 22.46 14.78 0.59
C THR A 551 22.29 13.92 1.85
N TRP A 552 21.07 13.80 2.37
CA TRP A 552 20.78 12.88 3.47
C TRP A 552 21.06 11.42 3.11
N SER A 553 20.67 10.95 1.92
CA SER A 553 20.99 9.58 1.51
C SER A 553 22.50 9.36 1.44
N ASN A 554 23.26 10.30 0.89
CA ASN A 554 24.72 10.22 0.85
C ASN A 554 25.35 10.19 2.25
N TRP A 555 24.77 10.94 3.19
CA TRP A 555 25.20 10.90 4.59
C TRP A 555 24.96 9.51 5.20
N VAL A 556 23.80 8.88 4.98
CA VAL A 556 23.53 7.51 5.44
C VAL A 556 24.54 6.52 4.84
N GLU A 557 24.77 6.64 3.53
CA GLU A 557 25.72 5.80 2.77
C GLU A 557 27.16 5.93 3.24
N SER A 558 27.53 7.08 3.78
CA SER A 558 28.89 7.31 4.26
C SER A 558 29.05 6.94 5.73
N ASN A 559 28.00 7.04 6.55
CA ASN A 559 28.15 7.05 8.02
C ASN A 559 27.47 5.88 8.76
N ILE A 560 26.55 5.15 8.14
CA ILE A 560 25.77 4.11 8.82
C ILE A 560 26.32 2.70 8.60
N ASP A 561 26.52 1.93 9.67
CA ASP A 561 26.76 0.49 9.58
C ASP A 561 25.41 -0.24 9.80
N PRO A 562 24.82 -0.88 8.77
CA PRO A 562 23.50 -1.51 8.88
C PRO A 562 23.48 -2.74 9.80
N THR A 563 24.66 -3.24 10.22
CA THR A 563 24.76 -4.32 11.23
C THR A 563 24.59 -3.79 12.65
N LYS A 564 24.87 -2.49 12.87
CA LYS A 564 24.81 -1.82 14.18
C LYS A 564 23.61 -0.90 14.32
N THR A 565 23.26 -0.18 13.25
CA THR A 565 22.25 0.87 13.27
C THR A 565 21.12 0.55 12.29
N ARG A 566 19.88 0.58 12.78
CA ARG A 566 18.68 0.49 11.93
C ARG A 566 18.19 1.88 11.57
N VAL A 567 18.00 2.14 10.28
CA VAL A 567 17.47 3.42 9.81
C VAL A 567 16.03 3.27 9.37
N PHE A 568 15.19 4.16 9.86
CA PHE A 568 13.80 4.32 9.48
C PHE A 568 13.60 5.72 8.90
N PHE A 569 12.69 5.83 7.96
CA PHE A 569 12.20 7.11 7.49
C PHE A 569 10.69 7.13 7.71
N GLN A 570 10.19 8.09 8.48
CA GLN A 570 8.77 8.36 8.62
C GLN A 570 8.26 8.99 7.32
N GLY A 571 7.26 8.36 6.69
CA GLY A 571 6.63 8.87 5.48
C GLY A 571 6.06 10.28 5.65
N ILE A 572 5.67 10.87 4.51
CA ILE A 572 5.16 12.24 4.46
C ILE A 572 3.88 12.33 5.31
N SER A 573 3.88 13.23 6.29
CA SER A 573 2.67 13.59 7.03
C SER A 573 1.87 14.63 6.25
N PRO A 574 0.59 14.38 5.96
CA PRO A 574 -0.25 15.30 5.19
C PRO A 574 -0.76 16.46 6.04
N THR A 575 -1.16 17.54 5.37
CA THR A 575 -1.92 18.64 5.96
C THR A 575 -3.36 18.61 5.49
N HIS A 576 -4.28 19.22 6.23
CA HIS A 576 -5.69 19.33 5.87
C HIS A 576 -6.17 20.79 5.89
N TYR A 577 -5.46 21.66 5.17
CA TYR A 577 -5.81 23.09 5.07
C TYR A 577 -6.89 23.40 4.03
N SER A 578 -7.12 22.51 3.05
CA SER A 578 -8.09 22.69 1.98
C SER A 578 -9.09 21.54 1.93
N GLY A 579 -10.34 21.80 2.30
CA GLY A 579 -11.41 20.82 2.24
C GLY A 579 -11.74 20.29 0.86
N GLN A 580 -11.29 20.99 -0.19
CA GLN A 580 -11.40 20.52 -1.57
C GLN A 580 -10.64 19.20 -1.78
N GLU A 581 -9.55 18.97 -1.03
CA GLU A 581 -8.77 17.73 -1.11
C GLU A 581 -9.56 16.50 -0.60
N TRP A 582 -10.65 16.69 0.13
CA TRP A 582 -11.58 15.63 0.53
C TRP A 582 -13.02 15.90 0.12
N ASN A 583 -13.23 16.70 -0.93
CA ASN A 583 -14.53 17.03 -1.49
C ASN A 583 -15.53 17.58 -0.44
N ALA A 584 -15.04 18.40 0.50
CA ALA A 584 -15.91 19.05 1.47
C ALA A 584 -16.96 19.93 0.79
N SER A 585 -18.19 19.92 1.31
CA SER A 585 -19.31 20.66 0.73
C SER A 585 -19.09 22.18 0.67
N LYS A 586 -18.20 22.72 1.53
CA LYS A 586 -17.81 24.13 1.53
C LYS A 586 -16.37 24.27 1.04
N PRO A 587 -16.10 25.08 0.00
CA PRO A 587 -14.75 25.28 -0.51
C PRO A 587 -13.75 25.86 0.52
N SER A 588 -14.26 26.57 1.54
CA SER A 588 -13.47 27.13 2.63
C SER A 588 -13.26 26.17 3.82
N SER A 589 -13.77 24.93 3.74
CA SER A 589 -13.55 23.92 4.77
C SER A 589 -12.07 23.62 4.93
N ASN A 590 -11.69 23.21 6.13
CA ASN A 590 -10.36 22.73 6.50
C ASN A 590 -10.54 21.74 7.67
N CYS A 591 -9.47 21.35 8.37
CA CYS A 591 -9.58 20.41 9.49
C CYS A 591 -10.46 20.88 10.67
N ASN A 592 -10.83 22.16 10.74
CA ASN A 592 -11.63 22.69 11.83
C ASN A 592 -13.08 22.17 11.80
N GLY A 593 -13.51 21.56 12.90
CA GLY A 593 -14.84 20.96 13.03
C GLY A 593 -14.94 19.55 12.45
N GLU A 594 -13.87 19.01 11.87
CA GLU A 594 -13.83 17.63 11.38
C GLU A 594 -13.67 16.68 12.57
N THR A 595 -14.63 15.77 12.75
CA THR A 595 -14.71 14.87 13.93
C THR A 595 -14.60 13.39 13.58
N GLN A 596 -14.56 13.07 12.29
CA GLN A 596 -14.47 11.72 11.75
C GLN A 596 -13.46 11.65 10.60
N PRO A 597 -12.78 10.51 10.45
CA PRO A 597 -11.91 10.25 9.32
C PRO A 597 -12.72 10.23 8.02
N ILE A 598 -12.00 10.28 6.91
CA ILE A 598 -12.53 9.90 5.61
C ILE A 598 -12.74 8.38 5.64
N SER A 599 -13.95 7.95 5.29
CA SER A 599 -14.28 6.54 5.16
C SER A 599 -13.46 5.88 4.05
N GLY A 600 -13.35 4.56 4.09
CA GLY A 600 -12.71 3.80 3.02
C GLY A 600 -11.18 3.74 3.10
N SER A 601 -10.56 3.62 1.92
CA SER A 601 -9.12 3.32 1.78
C SER A 601 -8.40 4.21 0.79
N VAL A 602 -9.10 5.20 0.21
CA VAL A 602 -8.58 6.11 -0.80
C VAL A 602 -8.81 7.56 -0.39
N TYR A 603 -7.79 8.40 -0.55
CA TYR A 603 -7.91 9.84 -0.33
C TYR A 603 -8.33 10.57 -1.63
N PRO A 604 -9.42 11.37 -1.64
CA PRO A 604 -9.92 12.00 -2.87
C PRO A 604 -8.91 12.93 -3.56
N GLY A 605 -8.11 13.66 -2.79
CA GLY A 605 -7.07 14.57 -3.31
C GLY A 605 -5.87 13.86 -3.94
N GLY A 606 -5.86 12.52 -3.95
CA GLY A 606 -4.82 11.72 -4.58
C GLY A 606 -3.52 11.63 -3.76
N PRO A 607 -2.50 10.98 -4.35
CA PRO A 607 -1.21 10.79 -3.69
C PRO A 607 -0.37 12.09 -3.67
N MET A 608 0.40 12.29 -2.60
CA MET A 608 1.31 13.44 -2.48
C MET A 608 2.60 13.23 -3.29
N THR A 609 2.98 14.22 -4.11
CA THR A 609 4.20 14.15 -4.94
C THR A 609 5.48 13.96 -4.12
N ALA A 610 5.56 14.55 -2.91
CA ALA A 610 6.68 14.37 -1.99
C ALA A 610 6.90 12.91 -1.58
N THR A 611 5.82 12.13 -1.50
CA THR A 611 5.89 10.69 -1.19
C THR A 611 6.64 9.95 -2.30
N THR A 612 6.48 10.35 -3.57
CA THR A 612 7.25 9.81 -4.71
C THR A 612 8.74 10.09 -4.59
N ILE A 613 9.12 11.27 -4.12
CA ILE A 613 10.54 11.63 -3.93
C ILE A 613 11.15 10.79 -2.81
N VAL A 614 10.47 10.69 -1.65
CA VAL A 614 10.99 9.94 -0.50
C VAL A 614 11.31 8.50 -0.88
N LYS A 615 10.36 7.76 -1.44
CA LYS A 615 10.65 6.37 -1.78
C LYS A 615 11.38 6.19 -3.14
N GLU A 616 11.55 7.23 -3.96
CA GLU A 616 12.59 7.24 -5.02
C GLU A 616 13.99 7.24 -4.39
N ILE A 617 14.26 8.16 -3.46
CA ILE A 617 15.56 8.28 -2.78
C ILE A 617 15.86 7.01 -1.97
N ILE A 618 14.94 6.59 -1.10
CA ILE A 618 15.06 5.31 -0.37
C ILE A 618 15.03 4.12 -1.33
N GLY A 619 14.58 4.28 -2.57
CA GLY A 619 14.60 3.25 -3.59
C GLY A 619 15.93 3.07 -4.33
N ASN A 620 16.89 4.00 -4.15
CA ASN A 620 18.13 4.07 -4.92
C ASN A 620 19.42 4.00 -4.08
N MET A 621 19.34 4.02 -2.75
CA MET A 621 20.54 3.86 -1.91
C MET A 621 21.03 2.38 -1.99
N SER A 622 22.01 2.00 -1.17
CA SER A 622 22.55 0.64 -1.00
C SER A 622 22.35 0.15 0.44
N LYS A 623 22.43 1.05 1.44
CA LYS A 623 22.15 0.75 2.84
C LYS A 623 20.66 0.74 3.16
N PRO A 624 20.12 -0.35 3.74
CA PRO A 624 18.69 -0.51 3.93
C PRO A 624 18.09 0.54 4.88
N VAL A 625 17.15 1.31 4.36
CA VAL A 625 16.26 2.19 5.13
C VAL A 625 14.84 1.63 5.10
N THR A 626 14.19 1.54 6.26
CA THR A 626 12.79 1.12 6.35
C THR A 626 11.85 2.31 6.39
N LEU A 627 11.05 2.47 5.35
CA LEU A 627 9.99 3.46 5.35
C LEU A 627 8.82 3.03 6.25
N LEU A 628 8.45 3.90 7.18
CA LEU A 628 7.14 3.86 7.83
C LEU A 628 6.15 4.58 6.90
N ASP A 629 5.46 3.82 6.04
CA ASP A 629 4.57 4.38 5.02
C ASP A 629 3.24 4.85 5.63
N ILE A 630 3.29 6.04 6.23
CA ILE A 630 2.17 6.62 7.01
C ILE A 630 1.27 7.55 6.18
N THR A 631 1.64 7.89 4.95
CA THR A 631 1.00 9.02 4.23
C THR A 631 -0.49 8.78 4.00
N LEU A 632 -0.87 7.68 3.35
CA LEU A 632 -2.27 7.43 2.99
C LEU A 632 -3.16 7.26 4.23
N LEU A 633 -2.73 6.45 5.21
CA LEU A 633 -3.51 6.30 6.44
C LEU A 633 -3.67 7.64 7.15
N SER A 634 -2.68 8.53 7.12
CA SER A 634 -2.81 9.87 7.72
C SER A 634 -3.65 10.83 6.87
N GLN A 635 -3.66 10.69 5.54
CA GLN A 635 -4.52 11.49 4.67
C GLN A 635 -6.00 11.22 4.96
N LEU A 636 -6.34 10.01 5.36
CA LEU A 636 -7.70 9.67 5.75
C LEU A 636 -8.11 10.29 7.10
N ARG A 637 -7.22 10.95 7.84
CA ARG A 637 -7.44 11.42 9.21
C ARG A 637 -7.62 12.92 9.34
N LYS A 638 -8.44 13.54 8.47
CA LYS A 638 -8.78 14.97 8.59
C LYS A 638 -9.29 15.42 9.98
N ASP A 639 -9.81 14.49 10.78
CA ASP A 639 -10.28 14.67 12.16
C ASP A 639 -9.17 14.73 13.23
N GLY A 640 -7.98 14.22 12.94
CA GLY A 640 -6.92 13.99 13.93
C GLY A 640 -6.10 15.21 14.31
N HIS A 641 -6.32 16.36 13.66
CA HIS A 641 -5.52 17.58 13.84
C HIS A 641 -5.91 18.38 15.09
N PRO A 642 -4.98 19.14 15.71
CA PRO A 642 -5.31 20.06 16.79
C PRO A 642 -6.31 21.13 16.40
N SER A 643 -6.32 21.58 15.15
CA SER A 643 -7.19 22.67 14.70
C SER A 643 -6.95 23.90 15.61
N ILE A 644 -8.01 24.52 16.11
CA ILE A 644 -7.99 25.64 17.06
C ILE A 644 -7.54 25.24 18.47
N TYR A 645 -7.37 23.94 18.74
CA TYR A 645 -6.98 23.39 20.04
C TYR A 645 -5.47 23.13 20.14
N GLY A 646 -4.67 23.67 19.22
CA GLY A 646 -3.20 23.51 19.21
C GLY A 646 -2.41 24.65 19.85
N MET A 647 -3.02 25.66 20.48
CA MET A 647 -2.25 26.80 21.04
C MET A 647 -2.92 27.41 22.28
N ASN A 648 -2.90 26.71 23.41
CA ASN A 648 -3.08 27.34 24.73
C ASN A 648 -1.79 27.17 25.54
N ASN A 649 -1.21 28.28 26.00
CA ASN A 649 -0.19 28.23 27.05
C ASN A 649 -0.88 27.98 28.41
N ASN A 650 -0.22 27.23 29.28
CA ASN A 650 -0.62 26.94 30.66
C ASN A 650 -0.78 28.19 31.57
N ASN A 651 -0.66 29.41 31.03
CA ASN A 651 -0.68 30.68 31.76
C ASN A 651 -1.95 31.54 31.48
N GLY A 652 -3.02 30.97 30.91
CA GLY A 652 -4.31 31.66 30.78
C GLY A 652 -4.37 32.85 29.82
N THR A 653 -3.27 33.17 29.12
CA THR A 653 -3.22 34.25 28.13
C THR A 653 -3.56 33.71 26.74
N LYS A 654 -4.73 34.12 26.22
CA LYS A 654 -5.18 33.84 24.85
C LYS A 654 -4.22 34.48 23.83
N ILE A 655 -3.28 33.71 23.28
CA ILE A 655 -2.54 34.11 22.08
C ILE A 655 -3.39 33.77 20.85
N LYS A 656 -3.29 34.59 19.80
CA LYS A 656 -4.13 34.59 18.58
C LYS A 656 -4.51 33.19 18.06
N LYS A 657 -5.81 33.03 17.77
CA LYS A 657 -6.47 31.88 17.11
C LYS A 657 -5.72 31.45 15.83
N GLY A 658 -4.94 30.38 15.90
CA GLY A 658 -4.41 29.68 14.73
C GLY A 658 -5.14 28.35 14.53
N ASN A 659 -5.42 27.98 13.28
CA ASN A 659 -6.00 26.68 12.95
C ASN A 659 -4.86 25.75 12.48
N ASP A 660 -4.45 24.81 13.32
CA ASP A 660 -3.38 23.87 12.99
C ASP A 660 -3.95 22.62 12.32
N CYS A 661 -3.77 22.54 11.00
CA CYS A 661 -4.13 21.36 10.20
C CYS A 661 -2.90 20.60 9.70
N SER A 662 -1.80 20.64 10.46
CA SER A 662 -0.52 20.05 10.08
C SER A 662 0.07 19.11 11.14
N HIS A 663 -0.05 19.48 12.42
CA HIS A 663 0.31 18.61 13.55
C HIS A 663 -0.86 17.70 13.94
N TRP A 664 -0.65 16.82 14.89
CA TRP A 664 -1.66 15.85 15.32
C TRP A 664 -1.90 15.90 16.82
N CYS A 665 -3.17 15.76 17.21
CA CYS A 665 -3.54 15.57 18.61
C CYS A 665 -2.89 14.30 19.18
N LEU A 666 -2.48 14.37 20.45
CA LEU A 666 -2.05 13.22 21.25
C LEU A 666 -3.02 12.97 22.41
N ALA A 667 -3.52 11.76 22.64
CA ALA A 667 -3.42 10.56 21.78
C ALA A 667 -4.06 10.76 20.40
N GLY A 668 -3.66 9.95 19.40
CA GLY A 668 -4.15 10.10 18.04
C GLY A 668 -3.32 9.41 16.95
N VAL A 669 -3.23 10.04 15.78
CA VAL A 669 -2.60 9.48 14.57
C VAL A 669 -1.14 9.07 14.77
N PRO A 670 -0.29 9.82 15.49
CA PRO A 670 1.10 9.41 15.76
C PRO A 670 1.22 8.12 16.58
N ASP A 671 0.22 7.76 17.38
CA ASP A 671 0.21 6.48 18.10
C ASP A 671 0.17 5.30 17.11
N THR A 672 -0.54 5.48 15.99
CA THR A 672 -0.57 4.49 14.90
C THR A 672 0.77 4.41 14.16
N TRP A 673 1.49 5.53 14.01
CA TRP A 673 2.84 5.50 13.45
C TRP A 673 3.79 4.69 14.34
N ASN A 674 3.66 4.85 15.65
CA ASN A 674 4.42 4.10 16.64
C ASN A 674 4.01 2.63 16.72
N LEU A 675 2.74 2.28 16.49
CA LEU A 675 2.31 0.89 16.30
C LEU A 675 2.97 0.23 15.08
N LEU A 676 3.04 0.95 13.96
CA LEU A 676 3.71 0.44 12.75
C LEU A 676 5.20 0.22 13.00
N PHE A 677 5.84 1.18 13.67
CA PHE A 677 7.23 1.04 14.11
C PHE A 677 7.39 -0.18 15.03
N TYR A 678 6.54 -0.34 16.04
CA TYR A 678 6.56 -1.48 16.95
C TYR A 678 6.35 -2.82 16.24
N ALA A 679 5.40 -2.92 15.31
CA ALA A 679 5.18 -4.13 14.52
C ALA A 679 6.43 -4.55 13.72
N LEU A 680 7.18 -3.58 13.18
CA LEU A 680 8.45 -3.82 12.48
C LEU A 680 9.60 -4.24 13.42
N LEU A 681 9.45 -4.06 14.73
CA LEU A 681 10.37 -4.63 15.73
C LEU A 681 10.00 -6.08 16.10
N LEU A 682 8.72 -6.46 15.96
CA LEU A 682 8.21 -7.80 16.27
C LEU A 682 8.50 -8.82 15.16
N ASP A 683 8.30 -8.46 13.89
CA ASP A 683 8.40 -9.36 12.71
C ASP A 683 9.76 -10.07 12.56
N ARG A 684 10.83 -9.58 13.20
CA ARG A 684 12.19 -10.11 13.01
C ARG A 684 12.52 -11.38 13.81
N GLN A 685 11.71 -11.77 14.80
CA GLN A 685 12.00 -12.96 15.62
C GLN A 685 11.36 -14.25 15.14
N THR A 686 10.28 -14.22 14.35
CA THR A 686 9.72 -15.44 13.72
C THR A 686 10.71 -16.10 12.76
N LYS A 687 11.75 -15.37 12.33
CA LYS A 687 12.88 -15.89 11.53
C LYS A 687 14.11 -16.33 12.34
N SER A 688 14.22 -15.99 13.63
CA SER A 688 15.36 -16.41 14.47
C SER A 688 15.03 -17.56 15.43
N SER A 689 13.77 -17.96 15.54
CA SER A 689 13.35 -19.07 16.41
C SER A 689 13.21 -20.43 15.71
N ASN A 690 13.54 -20.54 14.41
CA ASN A 690 13.59 -21.81 13.67
C ASN A 690 15.02 -22.18 13.23
N THR A 691 15.96 -22.13 14.17
CA THR A 691 17.27 -22.78 14.03
C THR A 691 17.60 -23.44 15.37
N ILE A 692 17.25 -24.72 15.48
CA ILE A 692 18.06 -25.73 16.15
C ILE A 692 18.61 -26.61 15.04
#